data_AF-A0A5B9WFK2-F1
#
_entry.id   AF-A0A5B9WFK2-F1
#
_cell.length_a   1.000
_cell.length_b   1.000
_cell.length_c   1.000
_cell.angle_alpha   90.00
_cell.angle_beta   90.00
_cell.angle_gamma   90.00
#
_symmetry.space_group_name_H-M   'P 1'
#
loop_
_entity.id
_entity.type
_entity.pdbx_description
1 polymer ?
#
loop_
_entity_poly.entity_id
_entity_poly.type
_entity_poly.pdbx_seq_one_letter_code
_entity_poly.pdbx_strand_id
1 'polypeptide(L)'
;MRSLLALPLLVISMIDARAEGPTTDPSFRFPTVRPEHRHAQALLANSLRYFDPAHKMVDAASGYPFEGWNQDPKRGLYLRSFTQLTAIGQYMELLANVAAGLCDTPLFTRRQAIGRLTHLVKSLRQDQRDATLSAQGMLGNFLDLATGKRLGPLAVDVEKGKLVAKLGAAKGEAVWKALAAKGWIKPRNDDTQADIVRSATYGYEHFDGVLAPFADEATRQAVMGVLDQRVVMVVFIDNANLSSSAAKTIGALLRPEAKDEPGVREIRDDLERLLADQQAGYDSLYDPRAGQFYFGRDATKGRYFGWIDLEGKWVTGHVDYLVNEFRGPATFVVTRFGQPLDAIANLGFKLKPYAAADGRDLYVLAPWEGSAFQALGLELSMTELDRAAWRTLLRNVVDVEIDYATRHGLPGFLSESYSGEGVQYTGSVGIPDITVSPLPRITDAASLYTLGAAYTIEPDKVDAFLAANWPAITRLLTDHGPWEGFKGSRTEVIAFQTTAHTLALTLGLLGTGSENMKLYLESKGLSPRLDKIFRAGDKHLDLLSDAAQCFAWNDKSSPMQSSRDAGGFHAHTDRVQDAGIAFVAKDQGGLNLSGGLLTLRYRSKQVIPKATIALKAVAGPTPLPGVIPTELSTRLAETGEGEREIEIPLPATPGLLQVKEVVLTFGPDAQGKPIDLTIAGLRVSPITSARD
;
A
#
# COMPACT_ATOMS: atom_id res chain seq x y z
N MET A 1 -11.66 69.95 -32.76
CA MET A 1 -12.51 68.75 -32.93
C MET A 1 -11.69 67.52 -32.59
N ARG A 2 -12.19 66.69 -31.65
CA ARG A 2 -11.71 65.34 -31.23
C ARG A 2 -10.45 65.34 -30.35
N SER A 3 -10.56 65.59 -29.03
CA SER A 3 -11.00 64.69 -27.94
C SER A 3 -9.93 63.69 -27.52
N LEU A 4 -9.17 64.08 -26.49
CA LEU A 4 -8.45 63.17 -25.59
C LEU A 4 -9.47 62.31 -24.85
N LEU A 5 -9.23 61.00 -24.81
CA LEU A 5 -9.94 60.05 -23.95
C LEU A 5 -8.91 59.35 -23.07
N ALA A 6 -8.95 59.69 -21.79
CA ALA A 6 -8.30 58.97 -20.72
C ALA A 6 -8.97 57.61 -20.54
N LEU A 7 -8.18 56.53 -20.49
CA LEU A 7 -8.65 55.23 -19.99
C LEU A 7 -8.33 55.16 -18.49
N PRO A 8 -9.30 54.82 -17.62
CA PRO A 8 -9.04 54.63 -16.21
C PRO A 8 -8.45 53.23 -15.94
N LEU A 9 -7.54 53.19 -14.97
CA LEU A 9 -7.11 51.97 -14.27
C LEU A 9 -8.34 51.20 -13.78
N LEU A 10 -8.49 49.95 -14.24
CA LEU A 10 -9.38 48.96 -13.67
C LEU A 10 -8.54 48.04 -12.79
N VAL A 11 -8.18 48.55 -11.61
CA VAL A 11 -7.77 47.76 -10.45
C VAL A 11 -8.97 47.79 -9.50
N ILE A 12 -9.25 46.65 -8.87
CA ILE A 12 -10.36 46.36 -7.92
C ILE A 12 -11.55 45.63 -8.58
N SER A 13 -11.41 44.31 -8.72
CA SER A 13 -12.41 43.30 -8.30
C SER A 13 -11.89 41.89 -8.62
N MET A 14 -10.87 41.44 -7.90
CA MET A 14 -10.48 40.01 -7.84
C MET A 14 -10.43 39.49 -6.39
N ILE A 15 -11.01 40.23 -5.45
CA ILE A 15 -11.05 39.85 -4.02
C ILE A 15 -12.39 39.18 -3.63
N ASP A 16 -13.46 39.30 -4.43
CA ASP A 16 -14.79 38.75 -4.11
C ASP A 16 -15.17 37.44 -4.83
N ALA A 17 -14.26 36.82 -5.58
CA ALA A 17 -14.50 35.50 -6.18
C ALA A 17 -14.04 34.33 -5.28
N ARG A 18 -13.76 34.59 -3.99
CA ARG A 18 -13.57 33.54 -2.98
C ARG A 18 -14.94 33.07 -2.47
N ALA A 19 -15.45 32.07 -3.19
CA ALA A 19 -16.03 30.84 -2.66
C ALA A 19 -17.36 30.92 -1.88
N GLU A 20 -18.48 30.91 -2.62
CA GLU A 20 -19.53 29.95 -2.25
C GLU A 20 -18.98 28.54 -2.50
N GLY A 21 -18.31 27.95 -1.50
CA GLY A 21 -17.89 26.55 -1.55
C GLY A 21 -19.10 25.61 -1.75
N PRO A 22 -18.88 24.35 -2.19
CA PRO A 22 -19.97 23.43 -2.47
C PRO A 22 -20.89 23.27 -1.25
N THR A 23 -22.20 23.22 -1.49
CA THR A 23 -23.19 22.91 -0.46
C THR A 23 -23.35 21.40 -0.37
N THR A 24 -23.18 20.86 0.84
CA THR A 24 -23.46 19.45 1.12
C THR A 24 -24.93 19.32 1.52
N ASP A 25 -25.62 18.30 1.03
CA ASP A 25 -26.99 17.99 1.42
C ASP A 25 -27.07 17.81 2.95
N PRO A 26 -27.92 18.57 3.67
CA PRO A 26 -27.97 18.55 5.13
C PRO A 26 -28.44 17.21 5.72
N SER A 27 -28.96 16.29 4.89
CA SER A 27 -29.27 14.93 5.32
C SER A 27 -28.02 14.06 5.52
N PHE A 28 -26.87 14.46 4.98
CA PHE A 28 -25.58 13.89 5.32
C PHE A 28 -24.96 14.65 6.50
N ARG A 29 -24.42 13.91 7.47
CA ARG A 29 -23.71 14.50 8.62
C ARG A 29 -22.48 13.67 8.95
N PHE A 30 -21.35 14.35 9.06
CA PHE A 30 -20.04 13.74 9.29
C PHE A 30 -19.38 14.35 10.53
N PRO A 31 -19.68 13.86 11.76
CA PRO A 31 -19.17 14.45 13.00
C PRO A 31 -17.63 14.52 13.10
N THR A 32 -16.91 13.71 12.32
CA THR A 32 -15.44 13.64 12.31
C THR A 32 -14.80 14.57 11.29
N VAL A 33 -15.58 15.16 10.39
CA VAL A 33 -15.10 16.07 9.34
C VAL A 33 -15.39 17.51 9.78
N ARG A 34 -14.39 18.39 9.69
CA ARG A 34 -14.54 19.78 10.13
C ARG A 34 -15.62 20.50 9.31
N PRO A 35 -16.58 21.23 9.92
CA PRO A 35 -17.66 21.91 9.20
C PRO A 35 -17.20 22.92 8.13
N GLU A 36 -16.02 23.52 8.31
CA GLU A 36 -15.39 24.44 7.38
C GLU A 36 -14.78 23.75 6.14
N HIS A 37 -14.49 22.45 6.21
CA HIS A 37 -13.92 21.66 5.09
C HIS A 37 -15.03 21.24 4.12
N ARG A 38 -15.60 22.22 3.41
CA ARG A 38 -16.79 22.03 2.56
C ARG A 38 -16.54 21.12 1.37
N HIS A 39 -15.33 21.13 0.81
CA HIS A 39 -15.00 20.31 -0.35
C HIS A 39 -14.82 18.84 0.04
N ALA A 40 -14.16 18.59 1.18
CA ALA A 40 -14.07 17.25 1.76
C ALA A 40 -15.46 16.67 2.08
N GLN A 41 -16.35 17.46 2.71
CA GLN A 41 -17.73 17.03 2.99
C GLN A 41 -18.52 16.71 1.70
N ALA A 42 -18.42 17.56 0.68
CA ALA A 42 -19.11 17.34 -0.59
C ALA A 42 -18.61 16.09 -1.32
N LEU A 43 -17.28 15.86 -1.34
CA LEU A 43 -16.68 14.66 -1.91
C LEU A 43 -17.07 13.40 -1.12
N LEU A 44 -17.05 13.46 0.21
CA LEU A 44 -17.47 12.37 1.08
C LEU A 44 -18.94 12.01 0.85
N ALA A 45 -19.84 13.01 0.83
CA ALA A 45 -21.26 12.79 0.55
C ALA A 45 -21.49 12.16 -0.82
N ASN A 46 -20.74 12.59 -1.86
CA ASN A 46 -20.82 11.95 -3.16
C ASN A 46 -20.32 10.49 -3.11
N SER A 47 -19.19 10.22 -2.45
CA SER A 47 -18.64 8.86 -2.34
C SER A 47 -19.61 7.86 -1.71
N LEU A 48 -20.40 8.29 -0.71
CA LEU A 48 -21.39 7.45 -0.06
C LEU A 48 -22.53 7.01 -1.00
N ARG A 49 -22.84 7.80 -2.04
CA ARG A 49 -23.89 7.45 -3.03
C ARG A 49 -23.58 6.18 -3.80
N TYR A 50 -22.32 5.76 -3.84
CA TYR A 50 -21.93 4.45 -4.37
C TYR A 50 -22.71 3.30 -3.72
N PHE A 51 -23.06 3.44 -2.45
CA PHE A 51 -23.81 2.45 -1.68
C PHE A 51 -25.31 2.75 -1.55
N ASP A 52 -25.85 3.64 -2.41
CA ASP A 52 -27.29 3.76 -2.54
C ASP A 52 -27.90 2.39 -2.92
N PRO A 53 -28.88 1.86 -2.16
CA PRO A 53 -29.52 0.59 -2.48
C PRO A 53 -30.06 0.50 -3.91
N ALA A 54 -30.44 1.62 -4.54
CA ALA A 54 -30.91 1.68 -5.93
C ALA A 54 -29.87 1.19 -6.93
N HIS A 55 -28.57 1.34 -6.61
CA HIS A 55 -27.47 0.99 -7.48
C HIS A 55 -27.09 -0.49 -7.49
N LYS A 56 -27.58 -1.25 -6.50
CA LYS A 56 -27.34 -2.71 -6.37
C LYS A 56 -25.85 -3.06 -6.38
N MET A 57 -25.05 -2.27 -5.67
CA MET A 57 -23.61 -2.51 -5.52
C MET A 57 -23.26 -3.56 -4.46
N VAL A 58 -24.27 -4.18 -3.85
CA VAL A 58 -24.12 -5.22 -2.83
C VAL A 58 -24.88 -6.46 -3.30
N ASP A 59 -24.21 -7.60 -3.29
CA ASP A 59 -24.82 -8.89 -3.53
C ASP A 59 -25.84 -9.21 -2.44
N ALA A 60 -27.08 -9.46 -2.84
CA ALA A 60 -28.17 -9.70 -1.89
C ALA A 60 -27.98 -11.01 -1.10
N ALA A 61 -27.35 -12.02 -1.70
CA ALA A 61 -27.20 -13.34 -1.08
C ALA A 61 -26.20 -13.31 0.08
N SER A 62 -25.07 -12.62 -0.09
CA SER A 62 -23.99 -12.55 0.89
C SER A 62 -23.96 -11.27 1.73
N GLY A 63 -24.44 -10.16 1.18
CA GLY A 63 -24.21 -8.83 1.73
C GLY A 63 -22.84 -8.26 1.39
N TYR A 64 -22.04 -8.92 0.55
CA TYR A 64 -20.75 -8.40 0.09
C TYR A 64 -20.92 -7.34 -0.98
N PRO A 65 -20.10 -6.28 -0.99
CA PRO A 65 -20.08 -5.36 -2.10
C PRO A 65 -19.44 -6.03 -3.32
N PHE A 66 -19.92 -5.72 -4.53
CA PHE A 66 -19.23 -6.14 -5.77
C PHE A 66 -17.88 -5.43 -5.90
N GLU A 67 -17.01 -5.90 -6.79
CA GLU A 67 -15.70 -5.29 -7.03
C GLU A 67 -15.80 -3.84 -7.53
N GLY A 68 -16.78 -3.53 -8.38
CA GLY A 68 -16.80 -2.22 -9.03
C GLY A 68 -18.05 -1.94 -9.85
N TRP A 69 -18.21 -0.68 -10.24
CA TRP A 69 -19.41 -0.20 -10.93
C TRP A 69 -19.49 -0.70 -12.38
N ASN A 70 -18.36 -0.72 -13.09
CA ASN A 70 -18.31 -0.95 -14.53
C ASN A 70 -18.46 -2.43 -14.89
N GLN A 71 -19.44 -2.73 -15.74
CA GLN A 71 -19.68 -4.06 -16.30
C GLN A 71 -19.79 -3.95 -17.82
N ASP A 72 -18.76 -4.40 -18.54
CA ASP A 72 -18.76 -4.48 -20.00
C ASP A 72 -18.05 -5.78 -20.46
N PRO A 73 -18.77 -6.91 -20.50
CA PRO A 73 -18.21 -8.19 -20.90
C PRO A 73 -17.58 -8.19 -22.30
N LYS A 74 -18.06 -7.33 -23.22
CA LYS A 74 -17.49 -7.26 -24.59
C LYS A 74 -16.07 -6.72 -24.57
N ARG A 75 -15.74 -5.89 -23.56
CA ARG A 75 -14.40 -5.37 -23.30
C ARG A 75 -13.66 -6.17 -22.23
N GLY A 76 -14.22 -7.28 -21.76
CA GLY A 76 -13.65 -8.11 -20.70
C GLY A 76 -13.78 -7.54 -19.28
N LEU A 77 -14.71 -6.60 -19.07
CA LEU A 77 -14.94 -5.97 -17.76
C LEU A 77 -16.08 -6.66 -17.00
N TYR A 78 -15.76 -7.18 -15.81
CA TYR A 78 -16.67 -8.00 -15.00
C TYR A 78 -16.79 -7.53 -13.54
N LEU A 79 -16.67 -6.23 -13.26
CA LEU A 79 -16.56 -5.75 -11.88
C LEU A 79 -17.84 -5.97 -11.03
N ARG A 80 -18.98 -6.30 -11.65
CA ARG A 80 -20.21 -6.71 -10.94
C ARG A 80 -20.36 -8.23 -10.79
N SER A 81 -19.31 -8.99 -11.07
CA SER A 81 -19.34 -10.47 -11.10
C SER A 81 -18.56 -11.12 -9.96
N PHE A 82 -17.80 -10.34 -9.19
CA PHE A 82 -16.97 -10.84 -8.10
C PHE A 82 -16.78 -9.78 -7.00
N THR A 83 -16.11 -10.16 -5.93
CA THR A 83 -15.69 -9.28 -4.83
C THR A 83 -14.29 -9.66 -4.33
N GLN A 84 -13.70 -8.82 -3.50
CA GLN A 84 -12.41 -9.03 -2.86
C GLN A 84 -12.49 -8.77 -1.35
N LEU A 85 -11.63 -9.41 -0.56
CA LEU A 85 -11.68 -9.33 0.90
C LEU A 85 -11.48 -7.91 1.44
N THR A 86 -10.61 -7.13 0.81
CA THR A 86 -10.36 -5.73 1.17
C THR A 86 -11.65 -4.90 1.09
N ALA A 87 -12.42 -5.05 0.01
CA ALA A 87 -13.70 -4.36 -0.18
C ALA A 87 -14.76 -4.82 0.85
N ILE A 88 -14.83 -6.12 1.15
CA ILE A 88 -15.72 -6.66 2.18
C ILE A 88 -15.39 -6.03 3.55
N GLY A 89 -14.11 -6.03 3.93
CA GLY A 89 -13.63 -5.45 5.18
C GLY A 89 -13.97 -3.98 5.32
N GLN A 90 -13.62 -3.17 4.32
CA GLN A 90 -13.91 -1.73 4.37
C GLN A 90 -15.43 -1.43 4.37
N TYR A 91 -16.25 -2.26 3.72
CA TYR A 91 -17.70 -2.07 3.77
C TYR A 91 -18.26 -2.39 5.16
N MET A 92 -17.71 -3.39 5.86
CA MET A 92 -18.03 -3.63 7.27
C MET A 92 -17.71 -2.41 8.15
N GLU A 93 -16.58 -1.77 7.91
CA GLU A 93 -16.18 -0.57 8.64
C GLU A 93 -17.14 0.59 8.40
N LEU A 94 -17.53 0.83 7.15
CA LEU A 94 -18.53 1.85 6.82
C LEU A 94 -19.85 1.59 7.55
N LEU A 95 -20.37 0.36 7.50
CA LEU A 95 -21.61 -0.01 8.19
C LEU A 95 -21.49 0.20 9.71
N ALA A 96 -20.34 -0.13 10.29
CA ALA A 96 -20.08 0.06 11.72
C ALA A 96 -19.99 1.54 12.11
N ASN A 97 -19.37 2.37 11.27
CA ASN A 97 -19.31 3.82 11.46
C ASN A 97 -20.70 4.46 11.37
N VAL A 98 -21.56 3.99 10.46
CA VAL A 98 -22.97 4.41 10.41
C VAL A 98 -23.71 3.96 11.67
N ALA A 99 -23.53 2.71 12.11
CA ALA A 99 -24.14 2.21 13.34
C ALA A 99 -23.75 3.03 14.58
N ALA A 100 -22.46 3.40 14.67
CA ALA A 100 -21.89 4.21 15.75
C ALA A 100 -22.19 5.72 15.64
N GLY A 101 -22.88 6.17 14.59
CA GLY A 101 -23.21 7.58 14.41
C GLY A 101 -22.02 8.48 14.04
N LEU A 102 -20.94 7.89 13.52
CA LEU A 102 -19.78 8.61 13.00
C LEU A 102 -20.00 9.05 11.54
N CYS A 103 -21.02 8.52 10.89
CA CYS A 103 -21.46 8.88 9.54
C CYS A 103 -22.99 8.73 9.49
N ASP A 104 -23.72 9.83 9.42
CA ASP A 104 -25.16 9.78 9.16
C ASP A 104 -25.39 10.07 7.66
N THR A 105 -26.22 9.24 7.02
CA THR A 105 -26.52 9.29 5.58
C THR A 105 -28.01 9.04 5.33
N PRO A 106 -28.63 9.65 4.30
CA PRO A 106 -30.02 9.40 3.93
C PRO A 106 -30.26 8.00 3.33
N LEU A 107 -29.19 7.28 2.94
CA LEU A 107 -29.29 6.04 2.17
C LEU A 107 -29.79 4.86 3.02
N PHE A 108 -29.45 4.85 4.31
CA PHE A 108 -29.93 3.88 5.28
C PHE A 108 -29.70 4.37 6.71
N THR A 109 -30.60 3.97 7.61
CA THR A 109 -30.55 4.27 9.04
C THR A 109 -29.49 3.43 9.77
N ARG A 110 -29.12 3.85 10.98
CA ARG A 110 -28.22 3.10 11.87
C ARG A 110 -28.68 1.65 12.11
N ARG A 111 -29.99 1.45 12.34
CA ARG A 111 -30.57 0.10 12.51
C ARG A 111 -30.46 -0.75 11.24
N GLN A 112 -30.66 -0.15 10.07
CA GLN A 112 -30.44 -0.85 8.79
C GLN A 112 -28.95 -1.18 8.59
N ALA A 113 -28.03 -0.31 9.01
CA ALA A 113 -26.60 -0.60 8.97
C ALA A 113 -26.24 -1.81 9.86
N ILE A 114 -26.76 -1.89 11.09
CA ILE A 114 -26.61 -3.07 11.96
C ILE A 114 -27.14 -4.33 11.27
N GLY A 115 -28.36 -4.29 10.73
CA GLY A 115 -28.95 -5.46 10.05
C GLY A 115 -28.14 -5.93 8.84
N ARG A 116 -27.61 -5.01 8.04
CA ARG A 116 -26.71 -5.31 6.91
C ARG A 116 -25.39 -5.91 7.39
N LEU A 117 -24.81 -5.35 8.45
CA LEU A 117 -23.57 -5.83 9.03
C LEU A 117 -23.75 -7.25 9.60
N THR A 118 -24.85 -7.54 10.29
CA THR A 118 -25.18 -8.88 10.78
C THR A 118 -25.25 -9.89 9.62
N HIS A 119 -25.92 -9.55 8.52
CA HIS A 119 -26.02 -10.42 7.35
C HIS A 119 -24.65 -10.70 6.71
N LEU A 120 -23.86 -9.65 6.51
CA LEU A 120 -22.51 -9.74 5.96
C LEU A 120 -21.61 -10.63 6.85
N VAL A 121 -21.55 -10.36 8.15
CA VAL A 121 -20.69 -11.11 9.09
C VAL A 121 -21.11 -12.58 9.17
N LYS A 122 -22.42 -12.86 9.11
CA LYS A 122 -22.92 -14.24 9.04
C LYS A 122 -22.42 -14.96 7.79
N SER A 123 -22.49 -14.33 6.62
CA SER A 123 -21.96 -14.89 5.37
C SER A 123 -20.45 -15.12 5.47
N LEU A 124 -19.71 -14.17 6.04
CA LEU A 124 -18.26 -14.26 6.21
C LEU A 124 -17.85 -15.44 7.08
N ARG A 125 -18.56 -15.65 8.19
CA ARG A 125 -18.35 -16.79 9.09
C ARG A 125 -18.73 -18.14 8.46
N GLN A 126 -19.70 -18.16 7.56
CA GLN A 126 -20.03 -19.36 6.78
C GLN A 126 -18.91 -19.68 5.79
N ASP A 127 -18.45 -18.68 5.03
CA ASP A 127 -17.42 -18.87 4.00
C ASP A 127 -16.07 -19.26 4.60
N GLN A 128 -15.72 -18.72 5.78
CA GLN A 128 -14.49 -19.09 6.48
C GLN A 128 -14.46 -20.54 6.98
N ARG A 129 -15.62 -21.21 7.03
CA ARG A 129 -15.75 -22.63 7.38
C ARG A 129 -15.87 -23.52 6.15
N ASP A 130 -16.03 -22.93 4.96
CA ASP A 130 -16.13 -23.66 3.70
C ASP A 130 -14.72 -23.90 3.15
N ALA A 131 -14.30 -25.17 3.09
CA ALA A 131 -12.99 -25.57 2.58
C ALA A 131 -12.79 -25.30 1.07
N THR A 132 -13.87 -24.94 0.35
CA THR A 132 -13.81 -24.52 -1.05
C THR A 132 -13.58 -23.02 -1.22
N LEU A 133 -13.70 -22.23 -0.14
CA LEU A 133 -13.53 -20.78 -0.12
C LEU A 133 -12.42 -20.34 0.86
N SER A 134 -11.97 -21.23 1.72
CA SER A 134 -11.03 -20.92 2.79
C SER A 134 -10.04 -22.06 3.05
N ALA A 135 -8.92 -21.72 3.67
CA ALA A 135 -7.94 -22.67 4.15
C ALA A 135 -7.34 -22.17 5.47
N GLN A 136 -7.35 -23.03 6.50
CA GLN A 136 -6.79 -22.71 7.83
C GLN A 136 -7.38 -21.42 8.42
N GLY A 137 -8.68 -21.19 8.20
CA GLY A 137 -9.40 -19.99 8.63
C GLY A 137 -9.13 -18.73 7.80
N MET A 138 -8.27 -18.80 6.78
CA MET A 138 -8.03 -17.69 5.85
C MET A 138 -8.93 -17.83 4.63
N LEU A 139 -9.52 -16.72 4.18
CA LEU A 139 -10.39 -16.72 3.02
C LEU A 139 -9.58 -16.55 1.72
N GLY A 140 -10.13 -17.07 0.63
CA GLY A 140 -9.66 -16.77 -0.72
C GLY A 140 -9.77 -15.28 -1.02
N ASN A 141 -8.75 -14.70 -1.66
CA ASN A 141 -8.66 -13.26 -1.88
C ASN A 141 -9.78 -12.69 -2.76
N PHE A 142 -10.22 -13.46 -3.77
CA PHE A 142 -11.36 -13.12 -4.63
C PHE A 142 -12.47 -14.17 -4.50
N LEU A 143 -13.72 -13.70 -4.60
CA LEU A 143 -14.90 -14.56 -4.65
C LEU A 143 -15.77 -14.20 -5.86
N ASP A 144 -16.01 -15.18 -6.73
CA ASP A 144 -16.97 -15.11 -7.83
C ASP A 144 -18.40 -15.14 -7.26
N LEU A 145 -19.24 -14.23 -7.75
CA LEU A 145 -20.64 -14.04 -7.35
C LEU A 145 -21.61 -14.19 -8.54
N ALA A 146 -21.11 -14.35 -9.77
CA ALA A 146 -21.90 -14.27 -10.99
C ALA A 146 -22.98 -15.35 -11.10
N THR A 147 -22.74 -16.50 -10.48
CA THR A 147 -23.65 -17.67 -10.52
C THR A 147 -24.71 -17.66 -9.41
N GLY A 148 -24.72 -16.63 -8.56
CA GLY A 148 -25.52 -16.61 -7.32
C GLY A 148 -24.97 -17.53 -6.22
N LYS A 149 -23.82 -18.15 -6.46
CA LYS A 149 -23.03 -18.90 -5.47
C LYS A 149 -21.70 -18.20 -5.29
N ARG A 150 -21.18 -18.24 -4.06
CA ARG A 150 -19.82 -17.80 -3.75
C ARG A 150 -18.85 -18.92 -4.11
N LEU A 151 -17.93 -18.63 -5.01
CA LEU A 151 -16.94 -19.58 -5.51
C LEU A 151 -15.55 -18.94 -5.52
N GLY A 152 -14.49 -19.73 -5.30
CA GLY A 152 -13.13 -19.25 -5.53
C GLY A 152 -12.87 -18.87 -7.00
N PRO A 153 -11.75 -18.23 -7.33
CA PRO A 153 -11.38 -17.99 -8.72
C PRO A 153 -11.13 -19.32 -9.44
N LEU A 154 -11.27 -19.29 -10.77
CA LEU A 154 -10.83 -20.39 -11.61
C LEU A 154 -9.30 -20.48 -11.61
N ALA A 155 -8.76 -21.69 -11.67
CA ALA A 155 -7.33 -21.89 -11.82
C ALA A 155 -6.82 -21.18 -13.08
N VAL A 156 -5.69 -20.48 -12.97
CA VAL A 156 -5.02 -19.83 -14.10
C VAL A 156 -3.99 -20.74 -14.77
N ASP A 157 -3.68 -21.88 -14.14
CA ASP A 157 -2.70 -22.84 -14.62
C ASP A 157 -3.07 -24.29 -14.24
N VAL A 158 -2.53 -25.24 -14.99
CA VAL A 158 -2.80 -26.67 -14.87
C VAL A 158 -1.51 -27.48 -14.90
N GLU A 159 -1.50 -28.60 -14.17
CA GLU A 159 -0.42 -29.59 -14.19
C GLU A 159 -0.82 -30.76 -15.09
N LYS A 160 0.07 -31.14 -16.01
CA LYS A 160 -0.14 -32.25 -16.94
C LYS A 160 -0.45 -33.56 -16.22
N GLY A 161 0.23 -33.79 -15.09
CA GLY A 161 0.01 -34.95 -14.23
C GLY A 161 -1.44 -35.13 -13.77
N LYS A 162 -2.21 -34.04 -13.60
CA LYS A 162 -3.62 -34.13 -13.21
C LYS A 162 -4.51 -34.69 -14.32
N LEU A 163 -4.27 -34.30 -15.58
CA LEU A 163 -4.98 -34.88 -16.72
C LEU A 163 -4.59 -36.34 -16.94
N VAL A 164 -3.29 -36.65 -16.83
CA VAL A 164 -2.78 -38.02 -16.92
C VAL A 164 -3.40 -38.91 -15.84
N ALA A 165 -3.49 -38.45 -14.60
CA ALA A 165 -4.11 -39.19 -13.51
C ALA A 165 -5.62 -39.44 -13.75
N LYS A 166 -6.33 -38.50 -14.38
CA LYS A 166 -7.78 -38.60 -14.65
C LYS A 166 -8.12 -39.45 -15.88
N LEU A 167 -7.30 -39.39 -16.91
CA LEU A 167 -7.58 -39.98 -18.23
C LEU A 167 -6.72 -41.22 -18.53
N GLY A 168 -5.69 -41.48 -17.72
CA GLY A 168 -4.62 -42.45 -18.00
C GLY A 168 -3.50 -41.83 -18.86
N ALA A 169 -2.30 -42.42 -18.81
CA ALA A 169 -1.10 -41.86 -19.43
C ALA A 169 -1.28 -41.55 -20.93
N ALA A 170 -1.64 -42.53 -21.75
CA ALA A 170 -1.75 -42.35 -23.20
C ALA A 170 -2.81 -41.30 -23.59
N LYS A 171 -4.01 -41.37 -23.00
CA LYS A 171 -5.11 -40.44 -23.31
C LYS A 171 -4.84 -39.04 -22.75
N GLY A 172 -4.32 -38.94 -21.53
CA GLY A 172 -3.94 -37.67 -20.91
C GLY A 172 -2.86 -36.93 -21.68
N GLU A 173 -1.82 -37.63 -22.15
CA GLU A 173 -0.78 -37.08 -23.02
C GLU A 173 -1.34 -36.56 -24.35
N ALA A 174 -2.23 -37.33 -24.99
CA ALA A 174 -2.84 -36.95 -26.26
C ALA A 174 -3.76 -35.73 -26.10
N VAL A 175 -4.56 -35.70 -25.03
CA VAL A 175 -5.41 -34.55 -24.69
C VAL A 175 -4.56 -33.32 -24.38
N TRP A 176 -3.48 -33.44 -23.60
CA TRP A 176 -2.58 -32.32 -23.31
C TRP A 176 -2.05 -31.66 -24.59
N LYS A 177 -1.55 -32.47 -25.54
CA LYS A 177 -1.09 -31.98 -26.84
C LYS A 177 -2.21 -31.32 -27.64
N ALA A 178 -3.42 -31.89 -27.62
CA ALA A 178 -4.56 -31.32 -28.31
C ALA A 178 -5.03 -29.98 -27.69
N LEU A 179 -5.01 -29.86 -26.36
CA LEU A 179 -5.31 -28.61 -25.65
C LEU A 179 -4.29 -27.51 -26.01
N ALA A 180 -3.00 -27.86 -26.05
CA ALA A 180 -1.95 -26.92 -26.44
C ALA A 180 -2.11 -26.49 -27.91
N ALA A 181 -2.37 -27.44 -28.82
CA ALA A 181 -2.61 -27.16 -30.24
C ALA A 181 -3.88 -26.34 -30.48
N LYS A 182 -4.93 -26.54 -29.68
CA LYS A 182 -6.17 -25.73 -29.70
C LYS A 182 -5.93 -24.32 -29.15
N GLY A 183 -4.85 -24.12 -28.39
CA GLY A 183 -4.54 -22.86 -27.71
C GLY A 183 -5.33 -22.66 -26.43
N TRP A 184 -5.87 -23.72 -25.82
CA TRP A 184 -6.52 -23.66 -24.49
C TRP A 184 -5.52 -23.64 -23.35
N ILE A 185 -4.29 -24.10 -23.60
CA ILE A 185 -3.20 -24.06 -22.64
C ILE A 185 -1.90 -23.60 -23.32
N LYS A 186 -1.01 -22.96 -22.54
CA LYS A 186 0.34 -22.60 -22.95
C LYS A 186 1.37 -23.34 -22.07
N PRO A 187 1.97 -24.44 -22.56
CA PRO A 187 2.92 -25.22 -21.76
C PRO A 187 4.14 -24.43 -21.29
N ARG A 188 4.63 -24.77 -20.09
CA ARG A 188 5.82 -24.25 -19.42
C ARG A 188 6.45 -25.32 -18.53
N ASN A 189 7.63 -25.03 -17.98
CA ASN A 189 8.38 -25.95 -17.11
C ASN A 189 8.55 -27.33 -17.75
N ASP A 190 9.23 -27.38 -18.90
CA ASP A 190 9.48 -28.61 -19.67
C ASP A 190 8.22 -29.44 -19.96
N ASP A 191 7.13 -28.78 -20.34
CA ASP A 191 5.84 -29.39 -20.68
C ASP A 191 5.13 -30.11 -19.50
N THR A 192 5.51 -29.81 -18.25
CA THR A 192 4.86 -30.41 -17.06
C THR A 192 3.71 -29.57 -16.53
N GLN A 193 3.69 -28.27 -16.83
CA GLN A 193 2.66 -27.31 -16.43
C GLN A 193 2.25 -26.46 -17.63
N ALA A 194 1.11 -25.78 -17.53
CA ALA A 194 0.68 -24.83 -18.54
C ALA A 194 -0.20 -23.74 -17.95
N ASP A 195 -0.13 -22.54 -18.53
CA ASP A 195 -1.12 -21.49 -18.27
C ASP A 195 -2.40 -21.82 -19.02
N ILE A 196 -3.57 -21.58 -18.42
CA ILE A 196 -4.88 -21.82 -19.03
C ILE A 196 -5.30 -20.55 -19.77
N VAL A 197 -5.61 -20.70 -21.05
CA VAL A 197 -6.06 -19.62 -21.94
C VAL A 197 -7.55 -19.78 -22.20
N ARG A 198 -8.35 -18.93 -21.54
CA ARG A 198 -9.80 -18.89 -21.74
C ARG A 198 -10.12 -17.86 -22.82
N SER A 199 -10.75 -18.31 -23.91
CA SER A 199 -11.10 -17.50 -25.08
C SER A 199 -12.55 -17.77 -25.52
N ALA A 200 -13.02 -17.10 -26.56
CA ALA A 200 -14.34 -17.36 -27.14
C ALA A 200 -14.51 -18.79 -27.71
N THR A 201 -13.43 -19.56 -27.84
CA THR A 201 -13.44 -20.95 -28.32
C THR A 201 -13.03 -21.93 -27.22
N TYR A 202 -13.08 -21.52 -25.96
CA TYR A 202 -12.81 -22.34 -24.78
C TYR A 202 -14.12 -22.91 -24.21
N GLY A 203 -14.09 -24.17 -23.78
CA GLY A 203 -15.16 -24.74 -22.96
C GLY A 203 -15.91 -25.91 -23.60
N TYR A 204 -16.96 -26.36 -22.91
CA TYR A 204 -17.65 -27.63 -23.15
C TYR A 204 -18.14 -27.85 -24.59
N GLU A 205 -18.59 -26.77 -25.23
CA GLU A 205 -19.15 -26.77 -26.59
C GLU A 205 -18.08 -26.75 -27.70
N HIS A 206 -16.80 -26.57 -27.33
CA HIS A 206 -15.70 -26.34 -28.27
C HIS A 206 -14.70 -27.51 -28.34
N PHE A 207 -15.16 -28.72 -28.03
CA PHE A 207 -14.44 -29.99 -28.29
C PHE A 207 -14.54 -30.36 -29.79
N ASP A 208 -14.05 -29.47 -30.63
CA ASP A 208 -14.04 -29.60 -32.08
C ASP A 208 -12.59 -29.60 -32.63
N GLY A 209 -12.43 -29.82 -33.93
CA GLY A 209 -11.11 -29.83 -34.58
C GLY A 209 -10.16 -30.83 -33.94
N VAL A 210 -9.01 -30.35 -33.45
CA VAL A 210 -7.99 -31.18 -32.77
C VAL A 210 -8.49 -31.82 -31.46
N LEU A 211 -9.57 -31.28 -30.85
CA LEU A 211 -10.21 -31.86 -29.67
C LEU A 211 -11.39 -32.79 -30.01
N ALA A 212 -11.84 -32.85 -31.27
CA ALA A 212 -12.98 -33.70 -31.67
C ALA A 212 -12.82 -35.18 -31.31
N PRO A 213 -11.62 -35.81 -31.37
CA PRO A 213 -11.43 -37.19 -30.92
C PRO A 213 -11.68 -37.41 -29.42
N PHE A 214 -11.79 -36.34 -28.64
CA PHE A 214 -11.95 -36.34 -27.19
C PHE A 214 -13.31 -35.76 -26.76
N ALA A 215 -14.26 -35.61 -27.70
CA ALA A 215 -15.58 -35.02 -27.46
C ALA A 215 -16.56 -35.96 -26.73
N ASP A 216 -16.15 -37.19 -26.39
CA ASP A 216 -16.97 -38.07 -25.58
C ASP A 216 -17.25 -37.45 -24.19
N GLU A 217 -18.47 -37.66 -23.69
CA GLU A 217 -18.98 -36.98 -22.50
C GLU A 217 -18.06 -37.15 -21.27
N ALA A 218 -17.60 -38.38 -21.03
CA ALA A 218 -16.72 -38.67 -19.89
C ALA A 218 -15.40 -37.90 -19.98
N THR A 219 -14.84 -37.76 -21.19
CA THR A 219 -13.59 -37.04 -21.40
C THR A 219 -13.77 -35.54 -21.32
N ARG A 220 -14.85 -34.99 -21.90
CA ARG A 220 -15.19 -33.57 -21.74
C ARG A 220 -15.31 -33.19 -20.28
N GLN A 221 -16.08 -33.95 -19.50
CA GLN A 221 -16.23 -33.73 -18.07
C GLN A 221 -14.89 -33.83 -17.32
N ALA A 222 -14.07 -34.83 -17.62
CA ALA A 222 -12.77 -35.00 -16.97
C ALA A 222 -11.80 -33.85 -17.28
N VAL A 223 -11.75 -33.39 -18.53
CA VAL A 223 -10.91 -32.26 -18.95
C VAL A 223 -11.39 -30.97 -18.32
N MET A 224 -12.69 -30.65 -18.44
CA MET A 224 -13.24 -29.42 -17.88
C MET A 224 -13.17 -29.41 -16.35
N GLY A 225 -13.35 -30.56 -15.69
CA GLY A 225 -13.17 -30.69 -14.24
C GLY A 225 -11.73 -30.44 -13.76
N VAL A 226 -10.73 -30.56 -14.65
CA VAL A 226 -9.34 -30.19 -14.34
C VAL A 226 -9.05 -28.73 -14.70
N LEU A 227 -9.49 -28.25 -15.88
CA LEU A 227 -9.20 -26.90 -16.35
C LEU A 227 -10.01 -25.82 -15.64
N ASP A 228 -11.27 -26.10 -15.28
CA ASP A 228 -12.14 -25.17 -14.53
C ASP A 228 -12.16 -25.47 -13.03
N GLN A 229 -11.11 -26.11 -12.52
CA GLN A 229 -10.92 -26.27 -11.08
C GLN A 229 -10.94 -24.89 -10.42
N ARG A 230 -11.81 -24.73 -9.41
CA ARG A 230 -11.83 -23.56 -8.53
C ARG A 230 -10.73 -23.71 -7.49
N VAL A 231 -10.03 -22.62 -7.18
CA VAL A 231 -8.87 -22.61 -6.27
C VAL A 231 -9.11 -21.70 -5.08
N VAL A 232 -8.46 -22.03 -3.97
CA VAL A 232 -8.42 -21.21 -2.75
C VAL A 232 -7.05 -20.52 -2.71
N MET A 233 -7.04 -19.26 -3.11
CA MET A 233 -5.86 -18.40 -3.14
C MET A 233 -5.82 -17.55 -1.87
N VAL A 234 -5.04 -17.98 -0.89
CA VAL A 234 -4.86 -17.22 0.35
C VAL A 234 -3.75 -16.20 0.13
N VAL A 235 -4.13 -14.93 0.07
CA VAL A 235 -3.16 -13.82 0.02
C VAL A 235 -3.04 -13.22 1.42
N PHE A 236 -1.79 -13.03 1.87
CA PHE A 236 -1.51 -12.50 3.21
C PHE A 236 -2.17 -11.14 3.40
N ILE A 237 -1.96 -10.21 2.46
CA ILE A 237 -2.43 -8.83 2.60
C ILE A 237 -3.95 -8.73 2.58
N ASP A 238 -4.65 -9.41 1.68
CA ASP A 238 -6.12 -9.36 1.63
C ASP A 238 -6.76 -9.84 2.94
N ASN A 239 -6.22 -10.90 3.54
CA ASN A 239 -6.68 -11.37 4.84
C ASN A 239 -6.25 -10.43 5.99
N ALA A 240 -5.05 -9.83 5.92
CA ALA A 240 -4.60 -8.84 6.90
C ALA A 240 -5.47 -7.57 6.87
N ASN A 241 -5.85 -7.09 5.68
CA ASN A 241 -6.81 -6.02 5.49
C ASN A 241 -8.15 -6.39 6.14
N LEU A 242 -8.73 -7.54 5.78
CA LEU A 242 -9.99 -8.02 6.37
C LEU A 242 -9.92 -8.11 7.90
N SER A 243 -8.81 -8.63 8.45
CA SER A 243 -8.61 -8.76 9.89
C SER A 243 -8.52 -7.40 10.57
N SER A 244 -7.78 -6.46 9.99
CA SER A 244 -7.68 -5.09 10.49
C SER A 244 -9.03 -4.36 10.42
N SER A 245 -9.81 -4.58 9.36
CA SER A 245 -11.17 -4.08 9.20
C SER A 245 -12.12 -4.66 10.24
N ALA A 246 -12.08 -5.96 10.50
CA ALA A 246 -12.87 -6.60 11.54
C ALA A 246 -12.57 -6.01 12.93
N ALA A 247 -11.30 -5.76 13.25
CA ALA A 247 -10.91 -5.08 14.48
C ALA A 247 -11.43 -3.64 14.56
N LYS A 248 -11.29 -2.85 13.49
CA LYS A 248 -11.84 -1.48 13.42
C LYS A 248 -13.37 -1.48 13.54
N THR A 249 -14.06 -2.41 12.91
CA THR A 249 -15.50 -2.62 13.07
C THR A 249 -15.86 -2.89 14.53
N ILE A 250 -15.15 -3.78 15.23
CA ILE A 250 -15.38 -4.03 16.66
C ILE A 250 -15.14 -2.75 17.47
N GLY A 251 -14.07 -2.01 17.16
CA GLY A 251 -13.75 -0.72 17.76
C GLY A 251 -14.86 0.32 17.64
N ALA A 252 -15.41 0.50 16.43
CA ALA A 252 -16.55 1.38 16.21
C ALA A 252 -17.78 0.92 17.03
N LEU A 253 -18.03 -0.38 17.09
CA LEU A 253 -19.15 -0.98 17.83
C LEU A 253 -18.95 -1.03 19.35
N LEU A 254 -17.78 -0.64 19.87
CA LEU A 254 -17.53 -0.47 21.30
C LEU A 254 -17.95 0.92 21.81
N ARG A 255 -18.26 1.86 20.90
CA ARG A 255 -18.65 3.22 21.26
C ARG A 255 -20.00 3.26 21.98
N PRO A 256 -20.21 4.20 22.93
CA PRO A 256 -21.47 4.32 23.67
C PRO A 256 -22.73 4.35 22.81
N GLU A 257 -22.65 4.95 21.62
CA GLU A 257 -23.77 5.13 20.69
C GLU A 257 -24.24 3.82 20.05
N ALA A 258 -23.41 2.77 20.04
CA ALA A 258 -23.73 1.49 19.40
C ALA A 258 -23.61 0.27 20.33
N LYS A 259 -22.76 0.33 21.37
CA LYS A 259 -22.36 -0.86 22.14
C LYS A 259 -23.51 -1.67 22.75
N ASP A 260 -24.60 -0.98 23.09
CA ASP A 260 -25.79 -1.53 23.77
C ASP A 260 -26.97 -1.72 22.80
N GLU A 261 -26.81 -1.42 21.51
CA GLU A 261 -27.84 -1.67 20.51
C GLU A 261 -28.06 -3.19 20.30
N PRO A 262 -29.32 -3.64 20.10
CA PRO A 262 -29.62 -5.06 19.89
C PRO A 262 -28.83 -5.67 18.72
N GLY A 263 -28.23 -6.85 18.96
CA GLY A 263 -27.42 -7.58 17.97
C GLY A 263 -25.97 -7.11 17.85
N VAL A 264 -25.60 -5.92 18.34
CA VAL A 264 -24.21 -5.41 18.22
C VAL A 264 -23.21 -6.26 18.98
N ARG A 265 -23.58 -6.78 20.15
CA ARG A 265 -22.73 -7.72 20.90
C ARG A 265 -22.44 -8.99 20.09
N GLU A 266 -23.46 -9.55 19.44
CA GLU A 266 -23.33 -10.79 18.67
C GLU A 266 -22.42 -10.59 17.45
N ILE A 267 -22.54 -9.45 16.75
CA ILE A 267 -21.62 -9.06 15.68
C ILE A 267 -20.18 -9.03 16.18
N ARG A 268 -19.93 -8.36 17.32
CA ARG A 268 -18.57 -8.29 17.90
C ARG A 268 -18.04 -9.68 18.25
N ASP A 269 -18.86 -10.51 18.88
CA ASP A 269 -18.47 -11.89 19.24
C ASP A 269 -18.16 -12.74 17.99
N ASP A 270 -18.92 -12.59 16.90
CA ASP A 270 -18.64 -13.28 15.64
C ASP A 270 -17.37 -12.79 14.95
N LEU A 271 -17.10 -11.50 14.97
CA LEU A 271 -15.86 -10.94 14.43
C LEU A 271 -14.63 -11.33 15.26
N GLU A 272 -14.75 -11.44 16.58
CA GLU A 272 -13.67 -12.02 17.40
C GLU A 272 -13.40 -13.48 17.06
N ARG A 273 -14.46 -14.26 16.80
CA ARG A 273 -14.30 -15.64 16.33
C ARG A 273 -13.68 -15.70 14.94
N LEU A 274 -14.07 -14.80 14.03
CA LEU A 274 -13.43 -14.66 12.71
C LEU A 274 -11.92 -14.48 12.87
N LEU A 275 -11.50 -13.52 13.69
CA LEU A 275 -10.10 -13.23 13.96
C LEU A 275 -9.41 -14.44 14.60
N ALA A 276 -9.98 -15.02 15.66
CA ALA A 276 -9.39 -16.17 16.34
C ALA A 276 -9.14 -17.35 15.38
N ASP A 277 -10.07 -17.61 14.46
CA ASP A 277 -9.96 -18.71 13.50
C ASP A 277 -8.86 -18.47 12.44
N GLN A 278 -8.38 -17.23 12.24
CA GLN A 278 -7.29 -16.90 11.31
C GLN A 278 -5.88 -17.17 11.88
N GLN A 279 -5.73 -17.40 13.19
CA GLN A 279 -4.41 -17.59 13.83
C GLN A 279 -3.58 -18.67 13.13
N ALA A 280 -4.16 -19.85 12.91
CA ALA A 280 -3.45 -20.98 12.29
C ALA A 280 -3.02 -20.67 10.85
N GLY A 281 -3.79 -19.84 10.14
CA GLY A 281 -3.45 -19.33 8.81
C GLY A 281 -2.22 -18.45 8.85
N TYR A 282 -2.18 -17.45 9.74
CA TYR A 282 -1.02 -16.58 9.91
C TYR A 282 0.23 -17.33 10.37
N ASP A 283 0.08 -18.29 11.30
CA ASP A 283 1.19 -19.15 11.72
C ASP A 283 1.78 -19.92 10.54
N SER A 284 0.95 -20.37 9.59
CA SER A 284 1.39 -21.09 8.39
C SER A 284 2.01 -20.23 7.29
N LEU A 285 1.76 -18.92 7.34
CA LEU A 285 2.31 -17.94 6.41
C LEU A 285 3.60 -17.31 6.93
N TYR A 286 3.92 -17.43 8.22
CA TYR A 286 5.18 -16.95 8.76
C TYR A 286 6.33 -17.91 8.41
N ASP A 287 7.38 -17.38 7.77
CA ASP A 287 8.62 -18.10 7.48
C ASP A 287 9.69 -17.76 8.53
N PRO A 288 9.96 -18.65 9.51
CA PRO A 288 10.95 -18.39 10.54
C PRO A 288 12.39 -18.33 10.01
N ARG A 289 12.66 -18.80 8.78
CA ARG A 289 13.98 -18.72 8.17
C ARG A 289 14.25 -17.35 7.56
N ALA A 290 13.23 -16.73 6.99
CA ALA A 290 13.28 -15.36 6.48
C ALA A 290 12.98 -14.33 7.58
N GLY A 291 12.29 -14.74 8.65
CA GLY A 291 11.70 -13.83 9.63
C GLY A 291 10.72 -12.87 8.97
N GLN A 292 9.91 -13.38 8.02
CA GLN A 292 8.99 -12.62 7.17
C GLN A 292 7.74 -13.47 6.88
N PHE A 293 6.64 -12.84 6.46
CA PHE A 293 5.49 -13.59 5.95
C PHE A 293 5.69 -13.94 4.48
N TYR A 294 5.28 -15.15 4.07
CA TYR A 294 5.02 -15.45 2.66
C TYR A 294 3.93 -14.51 2.12
N PHE A 295 4.09 -14.08 0.88
CA PHE A 295 3.14 -13.17 0.22
C PHE A 295 1.73 -13.80 0.09
N GLY A 296 1.68 -15.11 -0.14
CA GLY A 296 0.44 -15.87 -0.25
C GLY A 296 0.69 -17.34 -0.57
N ARG A 297 -0.40 -18.11 -0.63
CA ARG A 297 -0.40 -19.54 -0.92
C ARG A 297 -1.64 -19.93 -1.73
N ASP A 298 -1.41 -20.74 -2.75
CA ASP A 298 -2.45 -21.52 -3.41
C ASP A 298 -2.70 -22.75 -2.54
N ALA A 299 -3.72 -22.68 -1.68
CA ALA A 299 -4.01 -23.72 -0.71
C ALA A 299 -4.50 -25.01 -1.39
N THR A 300 -5.17 -24.89 -2.54
CA THR A 300 -5.64 -26.02 -3.35
C THR A 300 -4.48 -26.83 -3.92
N LYS A 301 -3.37 -26.17 -4.29
CA LYS A 301 -2.16 -26.83 -4.83
C LYS A 301 -1.05 -27.02 -3.81
N GLY A 302 -1.15 -26.42 -2.62
CA GLY A 302 -0.13 -26.53 -1.58
C GLY A 302 1.18 -25.81 -1.94
N ARG A 303 1.13 -24.70 -2.68
CA ARG A 303 2.32 -23.94 -3.11
C ARG A 303 2.24 -22.49 -2.67
N TYR A 304 3.36 -21.92 -2.25
CA TYR A 304 3.48 -20.49 -2.00
C TYR A 304 3.57 -19.69 -3.29
N PHE A 305 3.16 -18.42 -3.21
CA PHE A 305 3.33 -17.49 -4.33
C PHE A 305 4.79 -17.15 -4.51
N GLY A 306 5.13 -16.69 -5.71
CA GLY A 306 6.49 -16.36 -6.08
C GLY A 306 6.55 -15.84 -7.50
N TRP A 307 7.74 -15.50 -7.92
CA TRP A 307 8.01 -14.94 -9.24
C TRP A 307 9.36 -15.42 -9.74
N ILE A 308 9.61 -15.18 -11.02
CA ILE A 308 10.92 -15.38 -11.62
C ILE A 308 11.76 -14.12 -11.35
N ASP A 309 12.94 -14.28 -10.76
CA ASP A 309 13.90 -13.19 -10.54
C ASP A 309 14.58 -12.75 -11.85
N LEU A 310 15.46 -11.76 -11.77
CA LEU A 310 16.15 -11.20 -12.93
C LEU A 310 17.09 -12.23 -13.59
N GLU A 311 17.49 -13.27 -12.85
CA GLU A 311 18.32 -14.38 -13.29
C GLU A 311 17.50 -15.53 -13.89
N GLY A 312 16.17 -15.41 -13.96
CA GLY A 312 15.31 -16.44 -14.53
C GLY A 312 14.96 -17.57 -13.55
N LYS A 313 15.28 -17.42 -12.26
CA LYS A 313 15.03 -18.42 -11.21
C LYS A 313 13.75 -18.10 -10.44
N TRP A 314 12.99 -19.14 -10.11
CA TRP A 314 11.85 -19.00 -9.21
C TRP A 314 12.29 -18.62 -7.79
N VAL A 315 11.72 -17.55 -7.27
CA VAL A 315 11.86 -17.08 -5.89
C VAL A 315 10.49 -17.12 -5.24
N THR A 316 10.44 -17.70 -4.04
CA THR A 316 9.22 -17.66 -3.23
C THR A 316 9.03 -16.24 -2.71
N GLY A 317 7.84 -15.69 -2.87
CA GLY A 317 7.54 -14.31 -2.54
C GLY A 317 7.31 -14.11 -1.05
N HIS A 318 7.90 -13.07 -0.49
CA HIS A 318 7.73 -12.64 0.89
C HIS A 318 7.23 -11.20 0.96
N VAL A 319 6.67 -10.86 2.11
CA VAL A 319 6.40 -9.49 2.53
C VAL A 319 7.71 -8.94 3.10
N ASP A 320 8.47 -8.21 2.28
CA ASP A 320 9.88 -7.87 2.54
C ASP A 320 10.17 -6.35 2.52
N TYR A 321 9.17 -5.52 2.20
CA TYR A 321 9.32 -4.07 2.05
C TYR A 321 8.38 -3.27 2.95
N LEU A 322 8.91 -2.38 3.79
CA LEU A 322 8.12 -1.62 4.78
C LEU A 322 7.16 -0.61 4.14
N VAL A 323 7.55 -0.01 3.02
CA VAL A 323 6.82 1.08 2.37
C VAL A 323 5.91 0.53 1.29
N ASN A 324 4.93 -0.24 1.75
CA ASN A 324 3.88 -0.78 0.92
C ASN A 324 2.52 -0.73 1.65
N GLU A 325 1.44 -1.02 0.93
CA GLU A 325 0.06 -0.93 1.45
C GLU A 325 -0.21 -1.81 2.67
N PHE A 326 0.64 -2.81 2.90
CA PHE A 326 0.50 -3.79 3.95
C PHE A 326 1.14 -3.39 5.28
N ARG A 327 1.81 -2.23 5.40
CA ARG A 327 2.46 -1.80 6.66
C ARG A 327 1.53 -1.88 7.87
N GLY A 328 0.37 -1.21 7.79
CA GLY A 328 -0.62 -1.20 8.86
C GLY A 328 -1.19 -2.60 9.14
N PRO A 329 -1.72 -3.30 8.13
CA PRO A 329 -2.23 -4.66 8.24
C PRO A 329 -1.22 -5.68 8.82
N ALA A 330 0.03 -5.66 8.38
CA ALA A 330 1.09 -6.54 8.91
C ALA A 330 1.40 -6.22 10.38
N THR A 331 1.46 -4.93 10.73
CA THR A 331 1.63 -4.48 12.12
C THR A 331 0.46 -4.94 13.00
N PHE A 332 -0.76 -4.91 12.48
CA PHE A 332 -1.94 -5.44 13.16
C PHE A 332 -1.80 -6.95 13.41
N VAL A 333 -1.41 -7.72 12.39
CA VAL A 333 -1.24 -9.17 12.49
C VAL A 333 -0.23 -9.53 13.58
N VAL A 334 0.94 -8.88 13.58
CA VAL A 334 1.99 -9.09 14.59
C VAL A 334 1.48 -8.74 16.00
N THR A 335 0.76 -7.63 16.12
CA THR A 335 0.21 -7.17 17.40
C THR A 335 -0.86 -8.13 17.95
N ARG A 336 -1.86 -8.48 17.14
CA ARG A 336 -3.05 -9.24 17.53
C ARG A 336 -2.78 -10.73 17.70
N PHE A 337 -2.05 -11.33 16.77
CA PHE A 337 -1.80 -12.77 16.74
C PHE A 337 -0.50 -13.16 17.45
N GLY A 338 0.28 -12.18 17.92
CA GLY A 338 1.53 -12.44 18.64
C GLY A 338 2.62 -13.05 17.76
N GLN A 339 2.60 -12.76 16.46
CA GLN A 339 3.64 -13.20 15.54
C GLN A 339 4.99 -12.56 15.93
N PRO A 340 6.12 -13.15 15.56
CA PRO A 340 7.44 -12.61 15.88
C PRO A 340 7.65 -11.18 15.34
N LEU A 341 8.35 -10.35 16.13
CA LEU A 341 8.63 -8.94 15.77
C LEU A 341 9.56 -8.80 14.57
N ASP A 342 10.35 -9.83 14.26
CA ASP A 342 11.25 -9.84 13.11
C ASP A 342 10.51 -9.72 11.77
N ALA A 343 9.24 -10.17 11.71
CA ALA A 343 8.36 -9.96 10.57
C ALA A 343 8.17 -8.48 10.19
N ILE A 344 8.38 -7.56 11.14
CA ILE A 344 8.45 -6.11 10.88
C ILE A 344 9.89 -5.63 10.84
N ALA A 345 10.76 -6.16 11.70
CA ALA A 345 12.16 -5.73 11.77
C ALA A 345 12.95 -5.99 10.47
N ASN A 346 12.58 -7.04 9.74
CA ASN A 346 13.22 -7.47 8.49
C ASN A 346 12.55 -6.86 7.25
N LEU A 347 11.63 -5.91 7.42
CA LEU A 347 11.10 -5.14 6.31
C LEU A 347 12.09 -4.03 5.94
N GLY A 348 12.73 -4.18 4.78
CA GLY A 348 13.61 -3.17 4.23
C GLY A 348 12.87 -1.90 3.87
N PHE A 349 13.56 -0.76 3.81
CA PHE A 349 12.97 0.47 3.31
C PHE A 349 13.99 1.37 2.63
N LYS A 350 13.51 2.19 1.70
CA LYS A 350 14.30 3.28 1.15
C LYS A 350 13.71 4.62 1.59
N LEU A 351 14.55 5.60 1.91
CA LEU A 351 14.13 7.00 1.87
C LEU A 351 14.78 7.71 0.70
N LYS A 352 14.02 8.60 0.07
CA LYS A 352 14.48 9.43 -1.04
C LYS A 352 14.19 10.90 -0.77
N PRO A 353 15.08 11.81 -1.20
CA PRO A 353 14.82 13.23 -1.18
C PRO A 353 13.91 13.58 -2.37
N TYR A 354 12.95 14.44 -2.13
CA TYR A 354 12.14 15.10 -3.14
C TYR A 354 12.42 16.59 -3.12
N ALA A 355 12.79 17.15 -4.26
CA ALA A 355 13.00 18.59 -4.38
C ALA A 355 11.65 19.29 -4.60
N ALA A 356 11.12 19.90 -3.55
CA ALA A 356 9.86 20.65 -3.60
C ALA A 356 10.02 21.97 -4.37
N ALA A 357 8.91 22.56 -4.84
CA ALA A 357 8.93 23.81 -5.59
C ALA A 357 9.52 25.00 -4.80
N ASP A 358 9.45 24.94 -3.47
CA ASP A 358 10.01 25.95 -2.56
C ASP A 358 11.53 25.80 -2.35
N GLY A 359 12.17 24.81 -2.99
CA GLY A 359 13.60 24.55 -2.91
C GLY A 359 14.05 23.68 -1.74
N ARG A 360 13.13 23.24 -0.85
CA ARG A 360 13.44 22.30 0.22
C ARG A 360 13.54 20.87 -0.30
N ASP A 361 14.39 20.07 0.36
CA ASP A 361 14.38 18.62 0.20
C ASP A 361 13.48 17.98 1.25
N LEU A 362 12.40 17.33 0.79
CA LEU A 362 11.52 16.53 1.63
C LEU A 362 11.95 15.07 1.54
N TYR A 363 12.33 14.49 2.67
CA TYR A 363 12.66 13.07 2.73
C TYR A 363 11.41 12.24 3.01
N VAL A 364 11.10 11.32 2.11
CA VAL A 364 9.96 10.41 2.24
C VAL A 364 10.41 8.96 2.27
N LEU A 365 9.65 8.13 2.99
CA LEU A 365 9.68 6.69 2.79
C LEU A 365 9.23 6.41 1.35
N ALA A 366 10.16 5.91 0.55
CA ALA A 366 10.01 5.74 -0.89
C ALA A 366 9.14 4.51 -1.21
N PRO A 367 7.97 4.68 -1.84
CA PRO A 367 7.15 3.55 -2.26
C PRO A 367 7.79 2.76 -3.38
N TRP A 368 7.43 1.50 -3.53
CA TRP A 368 8.04 0.66 -4.57
C TRP A 368 7.80 1.23 -5.98
N GLU A 369 6.57 1.63 -6.27
CA GLU A 369 6.16 2.15 -7.57
C GLU A 369 6.01 3.68 -7.59
N GLY A 370 6.36 4.35 -6.47
CA GLY A 370 6.10 5.78 -6.26
C GLY A 370 4.62 6.11 -6.04
N SER A 371 3.80 5.11 -5.73
CA SER A 371 2.35 5.25 -5.56
C SER A 371 1.98 5.77 -4.17
N ALA A 372 1.02 6.71 -4.13
CA ALA A 372 0.47 7.25 -2.89
C ALA A 372 -0.14 6.16 -1.98
N PHE A 373 -0.82 5.14 -2.51
CA PHE A 373 -1.42 4.07 -1.71
C PHE A 373 -0.39 3.21 -0.98
N GLN A 374 0.78 3.00 -1.57
CA GLN A 374 1.87 2.25 -0.94
C GLN A 374 2.48 3.04 0.24
N ALA A 375 2.55 4.38 0.12
CA ALA A 375 3.03 5.24 1.21
C ALA A 375 2.00 5.38 2.33
N LEU A 376 0.75 5.69 1.96
CA LEU A 376 -0.31 6.12 2.87
C LEU A 376 -1.17 4.95 3.38
N GLY A 377 -1.17 3.82 2.66
CA GLY A 377 -2.16 2.75 2.82
C GLY A 377 -3.51 3.13 2.22
N LEU A 378 -4.47 2.20 2.26
CA LEU A 378 -5.88 2.50 1.99
C LEU A 378 -6.52 3.33 3.11
N GLU A 379 -6.00 3.20 4.34
CA GLU A 379 -6.37 3.98 5.51
C GLU A 379 -5.24 3.89 6.56
N LEU A 380 -5.06 4.93 7.37
CA LEU A 380 -4.19 4.90 8.56
C LEU A 380 -4.96 4.38 9.78
N SER A 381 -4.46 3.30 10.39
CA SER A 381 -5.18 2.62 11.47
C SER A 381 -4.33 2.22 12.67
N MET A 382 -3.01 2.13 12.56
CA MET A 382 -2.16 1.61 13.63
C MET A 382 -1.63 2.69 14.55
N THR A 383 -2.38 3.79 14.75
CA THR A 383 -2.01 4.93 15.60
C THR A 383 -0.68 5.60 15.16
N GLU A 384 -0.34 5.50 13.88
CA GLU A 384 0.92 6.05 13.34
C GLU A 384 1.01 7.56 13.59
N LEU A 385 -0.13 8.24 13.50
CA LEU A 385 -0.22 9.67 13.76
C LEU A 385 0.00 10.05 15.22
N ASP A 386 -0.03 9.13 16.18
CA ASP A 386 0.37 9.42 17.58
C ASP A 386 1.90 9.40 17.76
N ARG A 387 2.64 8.95 16.74
CA ARG A 387 4.11 8.85 16.77
C ARG A 387 4.70 9.99 15.97
N ALA A 388 5.47 10.85 16.63
CA ALA A 388 5.99 12.07 16.00
C ALA A 388 6.80 11.79 14.71
N ALA A 389 7.66 10.78 14.70
CA ALA A 389 8.43 10.39 13.53
C ALA A 389 7.55 9.95 12.35
N TRP A 390 6.56 9.09 12.58
CA TRP A 390 5.62 8.67 11.54
C TRP A 390 4.74 9.81 11.07
N ARG A 391 4.27 10.68 11.98
CA ARG A 391 3.52 11.89 11.62
C ARG A 391 4.34 12.77 10.67
N THR A 392 5.61 13.03 10.98
CA THR A 392 6.50 13.79 10.09
C THR A 392 6.70 13.11 8.74
N LEU A 393 6.95 11.81 8.71
CA LEU A 393 7.14 11.07 7.46
C LEU A 393 5.88 11.08 6.58
N LEU A 394 4.71 10.86 7.18
CA LEU A 394 3.43 10.87 6.48
C LEU A 394 3.06 12.28 5.98
N ARG A 395 3.37 13.33 6.75
CA ARG A 395 3.26 14.73 6.31
C ARG A 395 4.10 15.00 5.08
N ASN A 396 5.37 14.56 5.09
CA ASN A 396 6.24 14.73 3.93
C ASN A 396 5.66 14.05 2.69
N VAL A 397 5.05 12.86 2.81
CA VAL A 397 4.38 12.21 1.67
C VAL A 397 3.24 13.08 1.14
N VAL A 398 2.36 13.59 2.01
CA VAL A 398 1.24 14.46 1.58
C VAL A 398 1.75 15.73 0.91
N ASP A 399 2.78 16.36 1.47
CA ASP A 399 3.38 17.56 0.89
C ASP A 399 4.00 17.29 -0.49
N VAL A 400 4.67 16.15 -0.67
CA VAL A 400 5.21 15.71 -1.96
C VAL A 400 4.12 15.47 -2.99
N GLU A 401 3.05 14.75 -2.63
CA GLU A 401 1.94 14.47 -3.54
C GLU A 401 1.18 15.76 -3.93
N ILE A 402 0.93 16.67 -2.98
CA ILE A 402 0.30 17.97 -3.27
C ILE A 402 1.20 18.83 -4.18
N ASP A 403 2.49 18.94 -3.87
CA ASP A 403 3.43 19.71 -4.69
C ASP A 403 3.51 19.13 -6.11
N TYR A 404 3.67 17.81 -6.25
CA TYR A 404 3.74 17.15 -7.54
C TYR A 404 2.45 17.34 -8.34
N ALA A 405 1.29 17.06 -7.73
CA ALA A 405 0.00 17.21 -8.39
C ALA A 405 -0.25 18.65 -8.84
N THR A 406 0.10 19.63 -7.99
CA THR A 406 -0.04 21.06 -8.31
C THR A 406 0.84 21.46 -9.48
N ARG A 407 2.11 21.05 -9.51
CA ARG A 407 3.05 21.34 -10.60
C ARG A 407 2.62 20.74 -11.94
N HIS A 408 1.86 19.65 -11.92
CA HIS A 408 1.43 18.91 -13.11
C HIS A 408 -0.07 19.05 -13.42
N GLY A 409 -0.81 19.90 -12.69
CA GLY A 409 -2.24 20.13 -12.92
C GLY A 409 -3.12 18.91 -12.72
N LEU A 410 -2.80 18.06 -11.75
CA LEU A 410 -3.51 16.81 -11.46
C LEU A 410 -4.56 17.04 -10.35
N PRO A 411 -5.84 16.65 -10.54
CA PRO A 411 -6.91 16.85 -9.54
C PRO A 411 -7.00 15.71 -8.52
N GLY A 412 -5.87 15.05 -8.21
CA GLY A 412 -5.75 13.89 -7.34
C GLY A 412 -4.28 13.45 -7.25
N PHE A 413 -4.02 12.34 -6.56
CA PHE A 413 -2.65 11.83 -6.36
C PHE A 413 -2.35 10.66 -7.30
N LEU A 414 -1.07 10.41 -7.57
CA LEU A 414 -0.66 9.32 -8.44
C LEU A 414 -0.66 8.01 -7.65
N SER A 415 -1.46 7.05 -8.09
CA SER A 415 -1.65 5.81 -7.35
C SER A 415 -2.11 4.66 -8.24
N GLU A 416 -1.82 3.41 -7.83
CA GLU A 416 -2.35 2.21 -8.50
C GLU A 416 -3.85 2.37 -8.76
N SER A 417 -4.23 2.22 -10.03
CA SER A 417 -5.57 2.52 -10.53
C SER A 417 -5.74 2.09 -11.99
N TYR A 418 -6.94 2.28 -12.54
CA TYR A 418 -7.10 2.30 -13.98
C TYR A 418 -6.36 3.51 -14.58
N SER A 419 -5.52 3.28 -15.60
CA SER A 419 -4.63 4.31 -16.14
C SER A 419 -5.28 5.28 -17.13
N GLY A 420 -6.55 5.02 -17.49
CA GLY A 420 -7.24 5.66 -18.61
C GLY A 420 -6.91 5.07 -19.98
N GLU A 421 -6.01 4.07 -20.05
CA GLU A 421 -5.65 3.37 -21.29
C GLU A 421 -6.46 2.07 -21.44
N GLY A 422 -7.57 2.16 -22.18
CA GLY A 422 -8.44 1.01 -22.44
C GLY A 422 -9.09 0.46 -21.17
N VAL A 423 -8.66 -0.73 -20.74
CA VAL A 423 -9.11 -1.41 -19.51
C VAL A 423 -7.94 -1.71 -18.56
N GLN A 424 -6.81 -1.04 -18.77
CA GLN A 424 -5.59 -1.29 -18.00
C GLN A 424 -5.74 -0.79 -16.56
N TYR A 425 -5.71 -1.73 -15.62
CA TYR A 425 -5.44 -1.48 -14.20
C TYR A 425 -3.96 -1.80 -13.93
N THR A 426 -3.23 -0.90 -13.25
CA THR A 426 -1.78 -1.07 -13.08
C THR A 426 -1.22 -0.36 -11.85
N GLY A 427 -0.27 -1.02 -11.17
CA GLY A 427 0.56 -0.44 -10.12
C GLY A 427 1.63 0.53 -10.65
N SER A 428 1.77 0.70 -11.97
CA SER A 428 2.83 1.54 -12.56
C SER A 428 2.59 3.06 -12.43
N VAL A 429 1.47 3.48 -11.83
CA VAL A 429 1.13 4.89 -11.60
C VAL A 429 1.81 5.40 -10.33
N GLY A 430 2.62 6.45 -10.44
CA GLY A 430 3.37 6.98 -9.29
C GLY A 430 4.36 8.09 -9.62
N ILE A 431 4.93 8.72 -8.59
CA ILE A 431 5.91 9.80 -8.72
C ILE A 431 7.32 9.22 -8.98
N PRO A 432 7.98 9.57 -10.11
CA PRO A 432 9.31 9.06 -10.45
C PRO A 432 10.42 9.40 -9.46
N ASP A 433 10.33 10.56 -8.80
CA ASP A 433 11.40 11.04 -7.91
C ASP A 433 11.52 10.19 -6.63
N ILE A 434 10.41 9.58 -6.21
CA ILE A 434 10.30 8.84 -4.95
C ILE A 434 10.01 7.34 -5.13
N THR A 435 9.97 6.84 -6.37
CA THR A 435 9.81 5.41 -6.67
C THR A 435 11.08 4.61 -6.39
N VAL A 436 11.00 3.36 -5.91
CA VAL A 436 12.16 2.44 -5.86
C VAL A 436 12.38 1.76 -7.20
N SER A 437 11.29 1.40 -7.88
CA SER A 437 11.28 0.66 -9.14
C SER A 437 12.09 1.40 -10.21
N PRO A 438 12.99 0.71 -10.94
CA PRO A 438 13.73 1.33 -12.04
C PRO A 438 12.86 1.52 -13.30
N LEU A 439 11.65 0.97 -13.31
CA LEU A 439 10.76 1.00 -14.47
C LEU A 439 10.07 2.36 -14.60
N PRO A 440 9.84 2.87 -15.83
CA PRO A 440 9.11 4.11 -16.07
C PRO A 440 7.75 4.14 -15.38
N ARG A 441 7.32 5.33 -14.95
CA ARG A 441 6.03 5.57 -14.27
C ARG A 441 4.99 6.16 -15.21
N ILE A 442 3.74 5.85 -14.95
CA ILE A 442 2.60 6.61 -15.47
C ILE A 442 2.38 7.79 -14.51
N THR A 443 2.61 9.00 -15.00
CA THR A 443 2.66 10.22 -14.17
C THR A 443 1.48 11.16 -14.38
N ASP A 444 0.43 10.70 -15.07
CA ASP A 444 -0.69 11.53 -15.49
C ASP A 444 -2.06 10.89 -15.24
N ALA A 445 -2.11 9.74 -14.57
CA ALA A 445 -3.35 9.10 -14.13
C ALA A 445 -3.57 9.38 -12.64
N ALA A 446 -4.23 10.49 -12.32
CA ALA A 446 -4.46 10.90 -10.96
C ALA A 446 -5.74 10.27 -10.40
N SER A 447 -5.70 9.72 -9.19
CA SER A 447 -6.85 9.10 -8.52
C SER A 447 -7.28 9.91 -7.30
N LEU A 448 -8.57 9.82 -6.96
CA LEU A 448 -9.12 10.54 -5.80
C LEU A 448 -8.92 9.80 -4.48
N TYR A 449 -8.82 8.47 -4.50
CA TYR A 449 -9.05 7.69 -3.27
C TYR A 449 -8.02 7.90 -2.16
N THR A 450 -6.77 8.16 -2.50
CA THR A 450 -5.69 8.41 -1.54
C THR A 450 -5.80 9.79 -0.87
N LEU A 451 -6.65 10.69 -1.40
CA LEU A 451 -7.00 11.94 -0.71
C LEU A 451 -7.70 11.69 0.62
N GLY A 452 -8.40 10.56 0.77
CA GLY A 452 -8.99 10.16 2.05
C GLY A 452 -7.92 9.95 3.12
N ALA A 453 -6.95 9.07 2.88
CA ALA A 453 -5.84 8.84 3.82
C ALA A 453 -5.03 10.13 4.06
N ALA A 454 -4.79 10.93 3.02
CA ALA A 454 -4.10 12.21 3.13
C ALA A 454 -4.85 13.21 4.04
N TYR A 455 -6.18 13.27 3.95
CA TYR A 455 -7.01 14.14 4.78
C TYR A 455 -6.89 13.81 6.28
N THR A 456 -6.72 12.53 6.63
CA THR A 456 -6.46 12.13 8.02
C THR A 456 -5.14 12.69 8.56
N ILE A 457 -4.16 12.95 7.69
CA ILE A 457 -2.82 13.45 8.07
C ILE A 457 -2.80 14.98 8.10
N GLU A 458 -3.22 15.62 7.00
CA GLU A 458 -3.16 17.07 6.79
C GLU A 458 -4.52 17.60 6.25
N PRO A 459 -5.56 17.65 7.09
CA PRO A 459 -6.93 17.94 6.63
C PRO A 459 -7.07 19.33 6.02
N ASP A 460 -6.37 20.33 6.57
CA ASP A 460 -6.41 21.72 6.07
C ASP A 460 -5.77 21.84 4.68
N LYS A 461 -4.61 21.19 4.46
CA LYS A 461 -3.92 21.19 3.15
C LYS A 461 -4.72 20.45 2.10
N VAL A 462 -5.34 19.32 2.47
CA VAL A 462 -6.15 18.53 1.53
C VAL A 462 -7.43 19.25 1.16
N ASP A 463 -8.16 19.89 2.09
CA ASP A 463 -9.34 20.68 1.70
C ASP A 463 -8.98 21.89 0.82
N ALA A 464 -7.83 22.54 1.10
CA ALA A 464 -7.31 23.60 0.22
C ALA A 464 -6.95 23.08 -1.18
N PHE A 465 -6.34 21.89 -1.28
CA PHE A 465 -6.06 21.23 -2.55
C PHE A 465 -7.34 20.87 -3.31
N LEU A 466 -8.35 20.33 -2.62
CA LEU A 466 -9.68 20.05 -3.19
C LEU A 466 -10.33 21.34 -3.71
N ALA A 467 -10.26 22.43 -2.95
CA ALA A 467 -10.79 23.74 -3.35
C ALA A 467 -10.13 24.24 -4.64
N ALA A 468 -8.80 24.15 -4.72
CA ALA A 468 -8.04 24.58 -5.91
C ALA A 468 -8.37 23.75 -7.16
N ASN A 469 -8.69 22.47 -6.98
CA ASN A 469 -8.97 21.53 -8.06
C ASN A 469 -10.47 21.25 -8.28
N TRP A 470 -11.35 21.94 -7.56
CA TRP A 470 -12.78 21.64 -7.54
C TRP A 470 -13.43 21.60 -8.93
N PRO A 471 -13.13 22.52 -9.88
CA PRO A 471 -13.70 22.45 -11.23
C PRO A 471 -13.39 21.16 -11.99
N ALA A 472 -12.23 20.54 -11.73
CA ALA A 472 -11.90 19.25 -12.32
C ALA A 472 -12.54 18.10 -11.53
N ILE A 473 -12.55 18.18 -10.21
CA ILE A 473 -13.16 17.17 -9.31
C ILE A 473 -14.67 17.05 -9.55
N THR A 474 -15.39 18.16 -9.80
CA THR A 474 -16.83 18.11 -10.06
C THR A 474 -17.19 17.30 -11.31
N ARG A 475 -16.28 17.18 -12.29
CA ARG A 475 -16.45 16.34 -13.47
C ARG A 475 -16.38 14.84 -13.17
N LEU A 476 -15.78 14.48 -12.02
CA LEU A 476 -15.68 13.09 -11.55
C LEU A 476 -16.92 12.68 -10.75
N LEU A 477 -17.67 13.63 -10.19
CA LEU A 477 -18.83 13.33 -9.36
C LEU A 477 -20.00 12.81 -10.22
N THR A 478 -20.60 11.71 -9.78
CA THR A 478 -21.80 11.13 -10.43
C THR A 478 -22.93 10.93 -9.42
N ASP A 479 -24.08 10.44 -9.89
CA ASP A 479 -25.16 9.97 -9.03
C ASP A 479 -24.79 8.72 -8.23
N HIS A 480 -23.82 7.92 -8.71
CA HIS A 480 -23.31 6.70 -8.08
C HIS A 480 -21.91 6.87 -7.44
N GLY A 481 -21.54 8.09 -7.04
CA GLY A 481 -20.25 8.40 -6.44
C GLY A 481 -19.17 8.78 -7.45
N PRO A 482 -17.96 9.16 -7.01
CA PRO A 482 -16.99 9.74 -7.91
C PRO A 482 -16.32 8.67 -8.77
N TRP A 483 -16.12 8.96 -10.05
CA TRP A 483 -15.18 8.20 -10.88
C TRP A 483 -13.79 8.19 -10.22
N GLU A 484 -13.04 7.11 -10.47
CA GLU A 484 -11.76 6.83 -9.80
C GLU A 484 -10.74 7.96 -9.97
N GLY A 485 -10.67 8.54 -11.17
CA GLY A 485 -9.57 9.43 -11.48
C GLY A 485 -9.69 10.21 -12.79
N PHE A 486 -8.59 10.87 -13.12
CA PHE A 486 -8.47 11.84 -14.18
C PHE A 486 -7.16 11.67 -14.93
N LYS A 487 -7.24 11.62 -16.26
CA LYS A 487 -6.11 11.53 -17.17
C LYS A 487 -5.64 12.94 -17.52
N GLY A 488 -4.59 13.42 -16.85
CA GLY A 488 -4.06 14.77 -17.00
C GLY A 488 -3.66 15.12 -18.43
N SER A 489 -2.92 14.25 -19.13
CA SER A 489 -2.45 14.52 -20.50
C SER A 489 -3.57 14.78 -21.52
N ARG A 490 -4.75 14.17 -21.30
CA ARG A 490 -5.94 14.32 -22.16
C ARG A 490 -7.04 15.17 -21.54
N THR A 491 -6.90 15.58 -20.28
CA THR A 491 -7.92 16.31 -19.54
C THR A 491 -9.27 15.55 -19.46
N GLU A 492 -9.20 14.22 -19.31
CA GLU A 492 -10.33 13.30 -19.42
C GLU A 492 -10.62 12.55 -18.13
N VAL A 493 -11.89 12.18 -17.93
CA VAL A 493 -12.33 11.35 -16.81
C VAL A 493 -11.94 9.90 -17.06
N ILE A 494 -11.33 9.26 -16.06
CA ILE A 494 -11.10 7.81 -16.04
C ILE A 494 -12.36 7.18 -15.44
N ALA A 495 -13.26 6.73 -16.32
CA ALA A 495 -14.59 6.27 -15.95
C ALA A 495 -14.61 4.82 -15.41
N PHE A 496 -13.83 4.57 -14.37
CA PHE A 496 -13.82 3.32 -13.60
C PHE A 496 -14.12 3.60 -12.12
N GLN A 497 -14.68 2.62 -11.41
CA GLN A 497 -14.80 2.65 -9.95
C GLN A 497 -14.60 1.24 -9.41
N THR A 498 -13.61 1.08 -8.52
CA THR A 498 -13.50 -0.09 -7.66
C THR A 498 -14.04 0.26 -6.28
N THR A 499 -14.74 -0.69 -5.67
CA THR A 499 -15.32 -0.57 -4.34
C THR A 499 -14.25 -0.27 -3.29
N ALA A 500 -13.09 -0.94 -3.38
CA ALA A 500 -11.99 -0.70 -2.44
C ALA A 500 -11.48 0.75 -2.51
N HIS A 501 -11.35 1.33 -3.72
CA HIS A 501 -10.93 2.73 -3.87
C HIS A 501 -12.01 3.68 -3.37
N THR A 502 -13.28 3.45 -3.71
CA THR A 502 -14.38 4.30 -3.22
C THR A 502 -14.48 4.25 -1.69
N LEU A 503 -14.36 3.09 -1.07
CA LEU A 503 -14.37 2.96 0.38
C LEU A 503 -13.12 3.54 1.05
N ALA A 504 -11.94 3.39 0.46
CA ALA A 504 -10.71 4.03 0.96
C ALA A 504 -10.87 5.56 1.00
N LEU A 505 -11.47 6.16 -0.04
CA LEU A 505 -11.83 7.57 -0.04
C LEU A 505 -12.79 7.90 1.11
N THR A 506 -13.91 7.17 1.21
CA THR A 506 -14.96 7.41 2.20
C THR A 506 -14.42 7.29 3.63
N LEU A 507 -13.77 6.18 3.97
CA LEU A 507 -13.26 5.90 5.30
C LEU A 507 -12.10 6.82 5.67
N GLY A 508 -11.20 7.11 4.72
CA GLY A 508 -10.11 8.05 4.92
C GLY A 508 -10.59 9.48 5.19
N LEU A 509 -11.58 9.98 4.42
CA LEU A 509 -12.19 11.29 4.69
C LEU A 509 -12.92 11.32 6.04
N LEU A 510 -13.56 10.21 6.44
CA LEU A 510 -14.13 10.08 7.78
C LEU A 510 -13.06 10.09 8.88
N GLY A 511 -11.83 9.63 8.60
CA GLY A 511 -10.70 9.67 9.54
C GLY A 511 -10.90 8.82 10.80
N THR A 512 -11.65 7.72 10.70
CA THR A 512 -12.07 6.94 11.88
C THR A 512 -11.18 5.75 12.22
N GLY A 513 -10.37 5.25 11.28
CA GLY A 513 -9.66 3.98 11.42
C GLY A 513 -8.73 3.90 12.63
N SER A 514 -7.92 4.93 12.87
CA SER A 514 -6.95 4.93 13.98
C SER A 514 -7.64 4.90 15.35
N GLU A 515 -8.69 5.69 15.55
CA GLU A 515 -9.40 5.71 16.84
C GLU A 515 -10.19 4.41 17.05
N ASN A 516 -10.84 3.89 16.00
CA ASN A 516 -11.54 2.61 16.09
C ASN A 516 -10.57 1.45 16.39
N MET A 517 -9.41 1.41 15.73
CA MET A 517 -8.38 0.42 16.05
C MET A 517 -7.86 0.57 17.49
N LYS A 518 -7.63 1.80 17.96
CA LYS A 518 -7.19 2.07 19.33
C LYS A 518 -8.19 1.51 20.36
N LEU A 519 -9.49 1.82 20.21
CA LEU A 519 -10.54 1.28 21.08
C LEU A 519 -10.54 -0.25 21.11
N TYR A 520 -10.36 -0.88 19.94
CA TYR A 520 -10.23 -2.33 19.84
C TYR A 520 -9.00 -2.84 20.61
N LEU A 521 -7.81 -2.29 20.35
CA LEU A 521 -6.57 -2.73 20.98
C LEU A 521 -6.60 -2.55 22.50
N GLU A 522 -7.15 -1.44 23.00
CA GLU A 522 -7.35 -1.19 24.41
C GLU A 522 -8.30 -2.21 25.04
N SER A 523 -9.42 -2.52 24.39
CA SER A 523 -10.37 -3.54 24.86
C SER A 523 -9.77 -4.95 24.97
N LYS A 524 -8.63 -5.19 24.29
CA LYS A 524 -7.89 -6.45 24.28
C LYS A 524 -6.56 -6.40 25.04
N GLY A 525 -6.20 -5.26 25.62
CA GLY A 525 -4.91 -5.07 26.29
C GLY A 525 -3.71 -5.22 25.35
N LEU A 526 -3.86 -4.88 24.07
CA LEU A 526 -2.85 -5.06 23.03
C LEU A 526 -1.99 -3.81 22.79
N SER A 527 -2.34 -2.65 23.35
CA SER A 527 -1.57 -1.40 23.18
C SER A 527 -0.08 -1.54 23.54
N PRO A 528 0.32 -2.21 24.64
CA PRO A 528 1.74 -2.40 24.96
C PRO A 528 2.52 -3.23 23.92
N ARG A 529 1.84 -4.09 23.14
CA ARG A 529 2.49 -4.83 22.04
C ARG A 529 2.73 -3.92 20.85
N LEU A 530 1.76 -3.06 20.53
CA LEU A 530 1.91 -2.05 19.48
C LEU A 530 3.04 -1.06 19.81
N ASP A 531 3.13 -0.62 21.06
CA ASP A 531 4.20 0.28 21.53
C ASP A 531 5.60 -0.31 21.34
N LYS A 532 5.76 -1.64 21.40
CA LYS A 532 7.05 -2.29 21.12
C LYS A 532 7.43 -2.18 19.64
N ILE A 533 6.45 -2.21 18.74
CA ILE A 533 6.71 -2.07 17.30
C ILE A 533 7.14 -0.64 16.99
N PHE A 534 6.42 0.35 17.51
CA PHE A 534 6.73 1.77 17.30
C PHE A 534 7.70 2.36 18.34
N ARG A 535 8.52 1.53 18.98
CA ARG A 535 9.47 1.99 19.99
C ARG A 535 10.50 2.91 19.34
N ALA A 536 10.54 4.17 19.77
CA ALA A 536 11.57 5.13 19.37
C ALA A 536 12.83 5.03 20.25
N GLY A 537 13.94 5.56 19.74
CA GLY A 537 15.13 5.88 20.52
C GLY A 537 14.86 7.05 21.46
N ASP A 538 15.43 6.99 22.66
CA ASP A 538 15.23 7.95 23.75
C ASP A 538 16.49 8.79 24.05
N LYS A 539 17.58 8.56 23.30
CA LYS A 539 18.88 9.20 23.53
C LYS A 539 19.33 9.96 22.29
N HIS A 540 20.03 11.07 22.54
CA HIS A 540 20.85 11.71 21.52
C HIS A 540 22.08 10.85 21.26
N LEU A 541 22.31 10.51 19.99
CA LEU A 541 23.46 9.74 19.53
C LEU A 541 24.37 10.63 18.69
N ASP A 542 25.67 10.56 18.95
CA ASP A 542 26.70 11.18 18.11
C ASP A 542 27.64 10.08 17.59
N LEU A 543 27.57 9.81 16.29
CA LEU A 543 28.36 8.78 15.63
C LEU A 543 29.81 9.23 15.37
N LEU A 544 30.13 10.50 15.65
CA LEU A 544 31.50 11.02 15.74
C LEU A 544 32.00 11.07 17.19
N SER A 545 31.32 10.42 18.14
CA SER A 545 31.83 10.26 19.52
C SER A 545 32.61 8.95 19.68
N ASP A 546 32.94 8.59 20.93
CA ASP A 546 33.54 7.30 21.24
C ASP A 546 32.56 6.11 21.09
N ALA A 547 31.28 6.36 20.85
CA ALA A 547 30.28 5.31 20.64
C ALA A 547 30.49 4.52 19.35
N ALA A 548 31.19 5.09 18.35
CA ALA A 548 31.45 4.46 17.06
C ALA A 548 32.92 4.56 16.64
N GLN A 549 33.37 3.57 15.89
CA GLN A 549 34.60 3.64 15.10
C GLN A 549 34.25 4.19 13.72
N CYS A 550 35.10 5.07 13.20
CA CYS A 550 34.92 5.65 11.87
C CYS A 550 36.15 5.37 11.02
N PHE A 551 35.94 4.92 9.77
CA PHE A 551 36.99 4.75 8.78
C PHE A 551 36.43 4.98 7.38
N ALA A 552 37.33 5.26 6.44
CA ALA A 552 37.00 5.41 5.03
C ALA A 552 37.76 4.38 4.20
N TRP A 553 37.19 3.96 3.08
CA TRP A 553 37.83 3.05 2.15
C TRP A 553 37.60 3.49 0.71
N ASN A 554 38.40 2.90 -0.18
CA ASN A 554 38.22 2.90 -1.62
C ASN A 554 38.88 1.63 -2.17
N ASP A 555 38.83 1.41 -3.48
CA ASP A 555 39.59 0.34 -4.13
C ASP A 555 41.10 0.44 -3.79
N LYS A 556 41.76 -0.72 -3.69
CA LYS A 556 43.18 -0.82 -3.31
C LYS A 556 44.11 -0.06 -4.25
N SER A 557 43.72 0.13 -5.51
CA SER A 557 44.49 0.90 -6.50
C SER A 557 44.43 2.41 -6.29
N SER A 558 43.50 2.91 -5.47
CA SER A 558 43.31 4.34 -5.19
C SER A 558 42.84 4.55 -3.74
N PRO A 559 43.65 4.19 -2.73
CA PRO A 559 43.21 4.18 -1.35
C PRO A 559 42.73 5.56 -0.90
N MET A 560 41.69 5.57 -0.08
CA MET A 560 41.17 6.80 0.52
C MET A 560 42.03 7.20 1.72
N GLN A 561 42.47 8.46 1.75
CA GLN A 561 43.10 9.06 2.92
C GLN A 561 42.01 9.52 3.88
N SER A 562 42.14 9.19 5.16
CA SER A 562 41.19 9.67 6.17
C SER A 562 41.88 10.08 7.46
N SER A 563 41.31 11.08 8.14
CA SER A 563 41.77 11.58 9.43
C SER A 563 40.56 11.98 10.28
N ARG A 564 40.77 12.03 11.60
CA ARG A 564 39.79 12.52 12.56
C ARG A 564 40.43 13.53 13.49
N ASP A 565 39.81 14.69 13.60
CA ASP A 565 40.24 15.77 14.49
C ASP A 565 39.02 16.46 15.13
N ALA A 566 39.24 17.62 15.77
CA ALA A 566 38.17 18.39 16.40
C ALA A 566 37.14 18.96 15.40
N GLY A 567 37.51 19.08 14.13
CA GLY A 567 36.68 19.58 13.04
C GLY A 567 35.85 18.49 12.33
N GLY A 568 36.03 17.22 12.67
CA GLY A 568 35.22 16.10 12.19
C GLY A 568 36.03 14.92 11.66
N PHE A 569 35.38 14.10 10.83
CA PHE A 569 36.03 13.02 10.08
C PHE A 569 36.23 13.44 8.62
N HIS A 570 37.48 13.55 8.20
CA HIS A 570 37.86 13.98 6.85
C HIS A 570 38.23 12.76 6.00
N ALA A 571 37.72 12.70 4.78
CA ALA A 571 38.00 11.65 3.81
C ALA A 571 38.31 12.25 2.43
N HIS A 572 39.41 11.80 1.82
CA HIS A 572 39.88 12.30 0.53
C HIS A 572 40.41 11.18 -0.38
N THR A 573 40.05 11.25 -1.66
CA THR A 573 40.64 10.45 -2.73
C THR A 573 40.59 11.22 -4.05
N ASP A 574 41.60 11.06 -4.90
CA ASP A 574 41.62 11.67 -6.23
C ASP A 574 40.67 10.97 -7.21
N ARG A 575 40.34 9.71 -6.94
CA ARG A 575 39.54 8.87 -7.84
C ARG A 575 38.70 7.84 -7.10
N VAL A 576 37.39 8.06 -7.06
CA VAL A 576 36.40 7.10 -6.55
C VAL A 576 36.32 5.87 -7.46
N GLN A 577 36.34 4.67 -6.85
CA GLN A 577 36.04 3.41 -7.52
C GLN A 577 35.03 2.58 -6.71
N ASP A 578 35.37 2.28 -5.46
CA ASP A 578 34.47 1.61 -4.51
C ASP A 578 34.64 2.26 -3.15
N ALA A 579 34.27 3.55 -3.10
CA ALA A 579 34.56 4.41 -1.97
C ALA A 579 33.36 4.54 -1.00
N GLY A 580 33.69 4.65 0.28
CA GLY A 580 32.71 5.00 1.30
C GLY A 580 33.32 5.34 2.65
N ILE A 581 32.44 5.74 3.57
CA ILE A 581 32.75 6.09 4.97
C ILE A 581 31.80 5.27 5.86
N ALA A 582 32.35 4.55 6.84
CA ALA A 582 31.58 3.70 7.73
C ALA A 582 31.71 4.18 9.17
N PHE A 583 30.58 4.24 9.85
CA PHE A 583 30.45 4.49 11.29
C PHE A 583 29.92 3.20 11.93
N VAL A 584 30.81 2.49 12.63
CA VAL A 584 30.53 1.17 13.21
C VAL A 584 30.37 1.31 14.71
N ALA A 585 29.20 0.95 15.23
CA ALA A 585 28.94 0.96 16.67
C ALA A 585 29.95 0.06 17.40
N LYS A 586 30.57 0.56 18.47
CA LYS A 586 31.47 -0.26 19.30
C LYS A 586 30.70 -1.30 20.11
N ASP A 587 29.49 -0.95 20.54
CA ASP A 587 28.60 -1.88 21.22
C ASP A 587 28.15 -3.03 20.29
N GLN A 588 28.10 -4.24 20.84
CA GLN A 588 27.61 -5.42 20.13
C GLN A 588 26.09 -5.38 19.94
N GLY A 589 25.36 -4.68 20.83
CA GLY A 589 23.91 -4.46 20.71
C GLY A 589 23.49 -3.45 19.62
N GLY A 590 24.45 -2.74 19.01
CA GLY A 590 24.18 -1.71 18.01
C GLY A 590 23.61 -0.41 18.61
N LEU A 591 23.13 0.47 17.74
CA LEU A 591 22.53 1.75 18.05
C LEU A 591 21.03 1.74 17.76
N ASN A 592 20.24 2.35 18.62
CA ASN A 592 18.82 2.55 18.37
C ASN A 592 18.59 3.86 17.60
N LEU A 593 18.33 3.76 16.30
CA LEU A 593 18.03 4.90 15.43
C LEU A 593 16.53 5.08 15.17
N SER A 594 15.70 4.20 15.72
CA SER A 594 14.25 4.15 15.50
C SER A 594 13.57 5.47 15.89
N GLY A 595 12.77 6.05 15.00
CA GLY A 595 12.01 7.27 15.27
C GLY A 595 12.87 8.53 15.49
N GLY A 596 14.14 8.49 15.15
CA GLY A 596 15.07 9.60 15.30
C GLY A 596 15.15 10.50 14.06
N LEU A 597 15.65 11.71 14.25
CA LEU A 597 16.09 12.60 13.18
C LEU A 597 17.59 12.40 12.96
N LEU A 598 17.96 11.87 11.81
CA LEU A 598 19.35 11.75 11.38
C LEU A 598 19.82 13.10 10.82
N THR A 599 20.82 13.70 11.45
CA THR A 599 21.43 14.96 11.02
C THR A 599 22.84 14.71 10.53
N LEU A 600 23.09 15.03 9.26
CA LEU A 600 24.39 14.97 8.60
C LEU A 600 24.88 16.40 8.34
N ARG A 601 25.90 16.82 9.07
CA ARG A 601 26.59 18.09 8.87
C ARG A 601 27.93 17.86 8.19
N TYR A 602 28.17 18.53 7.08
CA TYR A 602 29.31 18.24 6.21
C TYR A 602 29.90 19.48 5.54
N ARG A 603 31.15 19.34 5.07
CA ARG A 603 31.81 20.23 4.11
C ARG A 603 32.29 19.41 2.92
N SER A 604 32.05 19.89 1.71
CA SER A 604 32.46 19.20 0.48
C SER A 604 33.05 20.17 -0.52
N LYS A 605 34.20 19.82 -1.12
CA LYS A 605 34.80 20.61 -2.22
C LYS A 605 34.24 20.26 -3.59
N GLN A 606 33.39 19.25 -3.69
CA GLN A 606 32.73 18.86 -4.94
C GLN A 606 31.25 18.61 -4.71
N VAL A 607 30.46 18.74 -5.79
CA VAL A 607 29.08 18.26 -5.80
C VAL A 607 29.09 16.73 -5.90
N ILE A 608 28.39 16.07 -4.98
CA ILE A 608 28.12 14.63 -4.99
C ILE A 608 26.62 14.45 -5.24
N PRO A 609 26.20 14.27 -6.51
CA PRO A 609 24.78 14.32 -6.87
C PRO A 609 23.98 13.14 -6.32
N LYS A 610 24.65 12.01 -6.06
CA LYS A 610 24.05 10.80 -5.51
C LYS A 610 24.96 10.18 -4.47
N ALA A 611 24.48 10.16 -3.23
CA ALA A 611 25.08 9.43 -2.13
C ALA A 611 24.01 8.55 -1.45
N THR A 612 24.46 7.46 -0.84
CA THR A 612 23.58 6.52 -0.14
C THR A 612 24.10 6.29 1.27
N ILE A 613 23.22 6.43 2.27
CA ILE A 613 23.50 6.06 3.64
C ILE A 613 22.78 4.73 3.90
N ALA A 614 23.52 3.63 3.97
CA ALA A 614 22.98 2.32 4.34
C ALA A 614 22.96 2.17 5.87
N LEU A 615 21.83 1.70 6.41
CA LEU A 615 21.67 1.38 7.83
C LEU A 615 21.67 -0.15 7.98
N LYS A 616 22.78 -0.71 8.47
CA LYS A 616 22.92 -2.17 8.59
C LYS A 616 22.66 -2.60 10.03
N ALA A 617 21.72 -3.52 10.20
CA ALA A 617 21.44 -4.12 11.50
C ALA A 617 22.63 -4.92 12.05
N VAL A 618 22.64 -5.16 13.35
CA VAL A 618 23.51 -6.19 13.96
C VAL A 618 23.19 -7.52 13.27
N ALA A 619 24.22 -8.15 12.70
CA ALA A 619 24.04 -9.42 12.01
C ALA A 619 23.49 -10.47 12.98
N GLY A 620 22.35 -11.06 12.61
CA GLY A 620 21.88 -12.28 13.26
C GLY A 620 22.83 -13.46 12.99
N PRO A 621 22.65 -14.59 13.67
CA PRO A 621 23.48 -15.79 13.48
C PRO A 621 23.40 -16.38 12.07
N THR A 622 22.45 -15.96 11.23
CA THR A 622 22.30 -16.42 9.85
C THR A 622 21.99 -15.22 8.94
N PRO A 623 22.72 -15.00 7.84
CA PRO A 623 22.36 -14.01 6.83
C PRO A 623 20.99 -14.36 6.25
N LEU A 624 20.06 -13.40 6.27
CA LEU A 624 18.73 -13.58 5.68
C LEU A 624 18.82 -13.32 4.17
N PRO A 625 18.65 -14.34 3.31
CA PRO A 625 18.65 -14.12 1.86
C PRO A 625 17.40 -13.32 1.46
N GLY A 626 17.55 -12.41 0.50
CA GLY A 626 16.41 -11.70 -0.11
C GLY A 626 15.86 -10.49 0.67
N VAL A 627 16.50 -10.07 1.77
CA VAL A 627 16.05 -8.87 2.51
C VAL A 627 16.41 -7.61 1.73
N ILE A 628 15.41 -6.77 1.46
CA ILE A 628 15.63 -5.45 0.86
C ILE A 628 16.45 -4.60 1.83
N PRO A 629 17.53 -3.93 1.38
CA PRO A 629 18.36 -3.14 2.26
C PRO A 629 17.66 -1.87 2.74
N THR A 630 18.04 -1.42 3.94
CA THR A 630 17.63 -0.14 4.50
C THR A 630 18.57 0.97 4.06
N GLU A 631 18.11 1.85 3.18
CA GLU A 631 18.95 2.85 2.49
C GLU A 631 18.32 4.24 2.45
N LEU A 632 19.11 5.28 2.71
CA LEU A 632 18.72 6.67 2.61
C LEU A 632 19.47 7.27 1.41
N SER A 633 18.77 7.68 0.37
CA SER A 633 19.38 8.42 -0.74
C SER A 633 19.53 9.89 -0.35
N THR A 634 20.62 10.53 -0.74
CA THR A 634 20.84 11.96 -0.52
C THR A 634 21.77 12.56 -1.58
N ARG A 635 21.96 13.88 -1.53
CA ARG A 635 22.88 14.65 -2.38
C ARG A 635 23.70 15.59 -1.51
N LEU A 636 24.99 15.70 -1.80
CA LEU A 636 25.90 16.60 -1.08
C LEU A 636 26.31 17.73 -2.03
N ALA A 637 25.96 18.97 -1.69
CA ALA A 637 26.34 20.14 -2.46
C ALA A 637 27.80 20.51 -2.16
N GLU A 638 28.45 21.24 -3.08
CA GLU A 638 29.69 21.94 -2.76
C GLU A 638 29.40 23.03 -1.73
N THR A 639 30.25 23.11 -0.70
CA THR A 639 30.06 24.06 0.41
C THR A 639 31.21 25.06 0.55
N GLY A 640 32.31 24.87 -0.20
CA GLY A 640 33.55 25.61 0.02
C GLY A 640 34.04 25.39 1.46
N GLU A 641 34.37 26.48 2.15
CA GLU A 641 34.76 26.45 3.56
C GLU A 641 33.57 26.39 4.54
N GLY A 642 32.34 26.60 4.05
CA GLY A 642 31.13 26.57 4.86
C GLY A 642 30.66 25.15 5.17
N GLU A 643 29.80 25.00 6.19
CA GLU A 643 29.10 23.75 6.50
C GLU A 643 27.67 23.76 5.93
N ARG A 644 27.19 22.59 5.52
CA ARG A 644 25.77 22.35 5.27
C ARG A 644 25.25 21.23 6.14
N GLU A 645 23.95 21.25 6.37
CA GLU A 645 23.24 20.26 7.16
C GLU A 645 22.13 19.62 6.33
N ILE A 646 21.96 18.31 6.50
CA ILE A 646 20.88 17.50 5.94
C ILE A 646 20.19 16.81 7.11
N GLU A 647 18.86 16.86 7.13
CA GLU A 647 18.04 16.25 8.16
C GLU A 647 17.10 15.22 7.53
N ILE A 648 17.12 13.99 8.05
CA ILE A 648 16.36 12.86 7.52
C ILE A 648 15.57 12.22 8.67
N PRO A 649 14.22 12.34 8.71
CA PRO A 649 13.42 11.64 9.69
C PRO A 649 13.45 10.13 9.43
N LEU A 650 13.68 9.34 10.47
CA LEU A 650 13.68 7.88 10.40
C LEU A 650 12.37 7.32 10.99
N PRO A 651 11.78 6.26 10.42
CA PRO A 651 10.57 5.66 10.96
C PRO A 651 10.82 5.07 12.35
N ALA A 652 9.80 5.08 13.21
CA ALA A 652 9.84 4.27 14.42
C ALA A 652 9.50 2.82 14.03
N THR A 653 10.49 1.93 13.99
CA THR A 653 10.33 0.54 13.54
C THR A 653 11.34 -0.38 14.24
N PRO A 654 11.00 -1.66 14.51
CA PRO A 654 11.92 -2.61 15.13
C PRO A 654 13.24 -2.80 14.36
N GLY A 655 13.21 -2.64 13.02
CA GLY A 655 14.39 -2.79 12.16
C GLY A 655 15.49 -1.76 12.41
N LEU A 656 15.20 -0.68 13.15
CA LEU A 656 16.15 0.36 13.51
C LEU A 656 16.56 0.35 14.99
N LEU A 657 16.13 -0.64 15.77
CA LEU A 657 16.47 -0.72 17.20
C LEU A 657 17.92 -1.13 17.45
N GLN A 658 18.56 -1.81 16.48
CA GLN A 658 19.88 -2.43 16.63
C GLN A 658 20.72 -2.23 15.35
N VAL A 659 21.05 -0.97 15.02
CA VAL A 659 21.88 -0.64 13.85
C VAL A 659 23.37 -0.75 14.22
N LYS A 660 24.10 -1.62 13.53
CA LYS A 660 25.55 -1.83 13.74
C LYS A 660 26.40 -0.87 12.93
N GLU A 661 26.01 -0.61 11.68
CA GLU A 661 26.77 0.24 10.78
C GLU A 661 25.89 1.29 10.13
N VAL A 662 26.38 2.53 10.09
CA VAL A 662 25.88 3.59 9.20
C VAL A 662 26.96 3.83 8.16
N VAL A 663 26.62 3.63 6.89
CA VAL A 663 27.60 3.54 5.81
C VAL A 663 27.24 4.50 4.69
N LEU A 664 28.05 5.54 4.49
CA LEU A 664 27.93 6.49 3.39
C LEU A 664 28.72 6.00 2.18
N THR A 665 28.05 5.75 1.06
CA THR A 665 28.66 5.39 -0.23
C THR A 665 28.28 6.38 -1.31
N PHE A 666 29.07 6.39 -2.39
CA PHE A 666 28.93 7.35 -3.48
C PHE A 666 28.41 6.66 -4.75
N GLY A 667 27.41 7.27 -5.38
CA GLY A 667 26.73 6.68 -6.53
C GLY A 667 27.60 6.59 -7.79
N PRO A 668 27.09 5.94 -8.86
CA PRO A 668 27.81 5.79 -10.13
C PRO A 668 28.34 7.09 -10.73
N ASP A 669 27.66 8.22 -10.49
CA ASP A 669 28.08 9.53 -11.00
C ASP A 669 29.36 10.07 -10.34
N ALA A 670 29.75 9.52 -9.19
CA ALA A 670 31.01 9.84 -8.52
C ALA A 670 32.19 9.03 -9.07
N GLN A 671 31.93 7.94 -9.83
CA GLN A 671 32.97 7.05 -10.34
C GLN A 671 34.01 7.82 -11.17
N GLY A 672 35.28 7.61 -10.83
CA GLY A 672 36.41 8.27 -11.49
C GLY A 672 36.64 9.73 -11.06
N LYS A 673 35.80 10.32 -10.21
CA LYS A 673 35.93 11.71 -9.75
C LYS A 673 36.63 11.80 -8.38
N PRO A 674 37.26 12.94 -8.05
CA PRO A 674 37.79 13.16 -6.72
C PRO A 674 36.67 13.38 -5.70
N ILE A 675 36.94 13.02 -4.45
CA ILE A 675 36.13 13.37 -3.29
C ILE A 675 37.05 14.00 -2.25
N ASP A 676 36.63 15.12 -1.69
CA ASP A 676 37.19 15.77 -0.51
C ASP A 676 36.00 16.20 0.36
N LEU A 677 35.73 15.37 1.38
CA LEU A 677 34.53 15.43 2.20
C LEU A 677 34.91 15.40 3.67
N THR A 678 34.43 16.38 4.42
CA THR A 678 34.47 16.38 5.89
C THR A 678 33.08 16.14 6.45
N ILE A 679 32.93 15.13 7.28
CA ILE A 679 31.75 14.92 8.11
C ILE A 679 31.98 15.63 9.45
N ALA A 680 31.40 16.81 9.60
CA ALA A 680 31.52 17.67 10.79
C ALA A 680 30.48 17.31 11.88
N GLY A 681 29.48 16.49 11.56
CA GLY A 681 28.47 16.00 12.48
C GLY A 681 27.68 14.84 11.87
N LEU A 682 27.51 13.75 12.62
CA LEU A 682 26.56 12.69 12.29
C LEU A 682 25.82 12.29 13.55
N ARG A 683 24.58 12.75 13.69
CA ARG A 683 23.81 12.63 14.93
C ARG A 683 22.44 12.06 14.68
N VAL A 684 21.90 11.36 15.68
CA VAL A 684 20.49 10.97 15.71
C VAL A 684 19.86 11.50 16.99
N SER A 685 18.81 12.30 16.85
CA SER A 685 18.08 12.88 17.99
C SER A 685 16.62 12.40 17.99
N PRO A 686 16.00 12.13 19.16
CA PRO A 686 14.60 11.77 19.21
C PRO A 686 13.71 12.87 18.60
N ILE A 687 12.72 12.47 17.80
CA ILE A 687 11.68 13.40 17.33
C ILE A 687 10.61 13.48 18.42
N THR A 688 10.64 14.54 19.24
CA THR A 688 9.71 14.71 20.38
C THR A 688 8.42 15.40 20.01
N SER A 689 8.40 16.15 18.91
CA SER A 689 7.22 16.77 18.32
C SER A 689 7.36 16.76 16.81
N ALA A 690 6.23 16.68 16.10
CA ALA A 690 6.26 16.91 14.66
C ALA A 690 6.68 18.36 14.44
N ARG A 691 7.63 18.59 13.53
CA ARG A 691 7.98 19.95 13.10
C ARG A 691 6.78 20.52 12.32
N ASP A 692 6.45 21.77 12.60
CA ASP A 692 5.43 22.53 11.88
C ASP A 692 5.92 22.96 10.49
#